data_AF-A0A932S3K6-F1
#
_entry.id   AF-A0A932S3K6-F1
#
_cell.length_a   1.000
_cell.length_b   1.000
_cell.length_c   1.000
_cell.angle_alpha   90.00
_cell.angle_beta   90.00
_cell.angle_gamma   90.00
#
_symmetry.space_group_name_H-M   'P 1'
#
loop_
_entity.id
_entity.type
_entity.pdbx_description
1 polymer ?
#
loop_
_entity_poly.entity_id
_entity_poly.type
_entity_poly.pdbx_seq_one_letter_code
_entity_poly.pdbx_strand_id
1 'polypeptide(L)'
;MRFRNCITIIGAGLLLIACGGTTSNQSASHINASPPATTESTYTIKGSYLNYFVRKTLDGIEVIDMKGDGGRTLLPLTTSSLQFNELKLRFDMESKSKVLPPAILNTLIELYIAYFNRVPDADGLAYWIDQYTAGMSLDQISHSFFYAAVQFSDLTGYSANMSNLDFVNIIYKNVLGREIADEEGVQYWLKQLETNALNRVSLIRAMLASAHTFGSDPTYAWVTNLLNDKIYVGNYYAISKGLSFLDPKDAISNGVTVGALIKPNGNRDEVIFAIDSIANKYSAPVADPGIANPTLIGTAITLDGSASSHKDGLPLEYQWKIIEKPTNSTATITDPNAVKASFTADVAGHYQVQLQVTANRITSIGAQVSLSFATQLPQESTLVIRTVGTGPSWGQEPVPAWQGAAPIKNAPGYKLYDLELGRGGDNQIAYSGLYYFDQLEQNSNNDPLKWKNYKLASTLASADVIGTDKSAALRDTLIVMLDKLFAKENPSRIVLAYSGHGGPTSFFEGMLNTSDAQAFLAHLKKLAGNRPVILDFSTNCNTGFFDFVRNYYLYADYLIASELLVGGFTPINVEYWIKNLHDRNLQNFWQANNTTSAAFNSVLTTRKNLWTASATDLFARNYKQSLSTYDLTQFKAFMQTLKPETGFNASRDLASYSNNLATYALQANKPEVKQSFIKFRFGYVSDNDIVKWNEELNGFSVMSTNDLSQFLHSSF
;
A
#
# COMPACT_ATOMS: atom_id res chain seq x y z
N MET A 1 -41.05 19.07 52.00
CA MET A 1 -40.58 19.44 50.65
C MET A 1 -39.13 18.96 50.55
N ARG A 2 -38.80 17.95 49.74
CA ARG A 2 -38.47 17.98 48.30
C ARG A 2 -37.32 18.93 47.94
N PHE A 3 -36.14 18.36 47.62
CA PHE A 3 -35.33 18.45 46.38
C PHE A 3 -33.95 17.81 46.70
N ARG A 4 -33.55 16.59 46.28
CA ARG A 4 -33.48 15.89 44.97
C ARG A 4 -32.11 16.08 44.25
N ASN A 5 -31.29 15.03 44.37
CA ASN A 5 -30.23 14.50 43.49
C ASN A 5 -29.21 15.44 42.80
N CYS A 6 -27.92 15.18 43.05
CA CYS A 6 -26.88 15.09 42.01
C CYS A 6 -25.67 14.28 42.53
N ILE A 7 -25.60 12.99 42.18
CA ILE A 7 -24.36 12.17 42.30
C ILE A 7 -23.97 11.79 40.88
N THR A 8 -22.87 12.34 40.39
CA THR A 8 -22.48 12.21 38.98
C THR A 8 -21.55 11.01 38.77
N ILE A 9 -22.10 10.05 38.03
CA ILE A 9 -21.49 8.94 37.28
C ILE A 9 -20.00 9.17 36.92
N ILE A 10 -19.07 8.56 37.69
CA ILE A 10 -17.65 8.41 37.30
C ILE A 10 -17.10 6.98 37.59
N GLY A 11 -17.67 6.25 38.56
CA GLY A 11 -17.06 5.02 39.11
C GLY A 11 -17.12 3.71 38.30
N ALA A 12 -17.76 3.67 37.11
CA ALA A 12 -18.02 2.40 36.41
C ALA A 12 -16.94 1.96 35.40
N GLY A 13 -16.10 2.89 34.90
CA GLY A 13 -15.15 2.58 33.82
C GLY A 13 -13.92 1.76 34.26
N LEU A 14 -13.33 2.12 35.40
CA LEU A 14 -12.06 1.52 35.88
C LEU A 14 -12.17 0.05 36.26
N LEU A 15 -13.36 -0.43 36.65
CA LEU A 15 -13.62 -1.83 36.99
C LEU A 15 -13.46 -2.76 35.77
N LEU A 16 -13.67 -2.29 34.53
CA LEU A 16 -13.61 -3.14 33.34
C LEU A 16 -12.20 -3.34 32.76
N ILE A 17 -11.30 -2.38 33.00
CA ILE A 17 -9.86 -2.54 32.69
C ILE A 17 -9.21 -3.41 33.77
N ALA A 18 -9.55 -3.17 35.04
CA ALA A 18 -8.81 -3.75 36.16
C ALA A 18 -9.33 -5.12 36.62
N CYS A 19 -10.65 -5.34 36.83
CA CYS A 19 -11.20 -6.51 37.55
C CYS A 19 -10.49 -7.83 37.17
N GLY A 20 -9.56 -8.35 37.97
CA GLY A 20 -9.27 -8.12 39.40
C GLY A 20 -9.02 -6.69 39.91
N GLY A 21 -9.88 -6.25 40.82
CA GLY A 21 -9.75 -4.97 41.54
C GLY A 21 -9.57 -5.18 43.04
N THR A 22 -9.77 -4.13 43.84
CA THR A 22 -10.06 -4.15 45.30
C THR A 22 -10.32 -2.71 45.78
N THR A 23 -11.00 -2.40 46.90
CA THR A 23 -12.36 -2.78 47.38
C THR A 23 -12.79 -1.81 48.50
N SER A 24 -14.09 -1.64 48.70
CA SER A 24 -14.75 -1.60 50.03
C SER A 24 -16.25 -1.85 49.78
N ASN A 25 -17.01 -2.65 50.53
CA ASN A 25 -16.85 -3.38 51.79
C ASN A 25 -17.83 -4.60 51.74
N GLN A 26 -17.80 -5.70 52.51
CA GLN A 26 -17.21 -6.04 53.82
C GLN A 26 -16.72 -7.52 53.90
N SER A 27 -15.91 -7.80 54.93
CA SER A 27 -15.83 -9.06 55.69
C SER A 27 -15.69 -10.43 54.96
N ALA A 28 -14.52 -10.67 54.40
CA ALA A 28 -13.77 -11.93 54.59
C ALA A 28 -12.27 -11.61 54.57
N SER A 29 -11.47 -12.27 55.41
CA SER A 29 -10.05 -11.92 55.63
C SER A 29 -9.15 -12.32 54.46
N HIS A 30 -8.69 -11.34 53.68
CA HIS A 30 -7.71 -11.54 52.60
C HIS A 30 -6.41 -10.76 52.86
N ILE A 31 -5.30 -11.40 52.52
CA ILE A 31 -3.94 -10.89 52.75
C ILE A 31 -3.60 -9.92 51.60
N ASN A 32 -3.62 -8.61 51.89
CA ASN A 32 -3.18 -7.60 50.94
C ASN A 32 -1.65 -7.58 50.85
N ALA A 33 -1.08 -8.42 49.99
CA ALA A 33 0.25 -8.18 49.43
C ALA A 33 0.09 -7.21 48.24
N SER A 34 0.70 -6.02 48.33
CA SER A 34 0.80 -5.13 47.16
C SER A 34 1.58 -5.83 46.04
N PRO A 35 1.21 -5.67 44.75
CA PRO A 35 1.96 -6.26 43.67
C PRO A 35 3.42 -5.76 43.67
N PRO A 36 4.41 -6.60 43.30
CA PRO A 36 5.79 -6.15 43.17
C PRO A 36 5.86 -5.02 42.13
N ALA A 37 6.52 -3.92 42.48
CA ALA A 37 6.75 -2.84 41.54
C ALA A 37 7.79 -3.25 40.49
N THR A 38 7.37 -3.93 39.43
CA THR A 38 8.15 -4.00 38.19
C THR A 38 8.14 -2.63 37.53
N THR A 39 9.32 -2.10 37.23
CA THR A 39 9.48 -0.79 36.59
C THR A 39 9.07 -0.84 35.11
N GLU A 40 7.77 -0.82 34.82
CA GLU A 40 7.26 -0.60 33.46
C GLU A 40 7.74 0.76 32.94
N SER A 41 8.53 0.74 31.88
CA SER A 41 8.93 1.96 31.19
C SER A 41 7.98 2.21 30.02
N THR A 42 6.88 2.90 30.30
CA THR A 42 5.95 3.40 29.27
C THR A 42 6.50 4.68 28.66
N TYR A 43 6.65 4.71 27.32
CA TYR A 43 6.98 5.92 26.59
C TYR A 43 5.72 6.49 25.93
N THR A 44 5.33 7.70 26.33
CA THR A 44 4.13 8.37 25.79
C THR A 44 4.46 9.13 24.51
N ILE A 45 3.76 8.80 23.43
CA ILE A 45 3.80 9.47 22.14
C ILE A 45 2.56 10.35 22.03
N LYS A 46 2.73 11.61 21.58
CA LYS A 46 1.62 12.55 21.42
C LYS A 46 0.89 12.28 20.11
N GLY A 47 -0.43 12.11 20.15
CA GLY A 47 -1.24 11.92 18.93
C GLY A 47 -1.74 10.48 18.78
N SER A 48 -2.45 10.25 17.68
CA SER A 48 -2.99 8.93 17.34
C SER A 48 -1.87 7.98 16.92
N TYR A 49 -2.00 6.70 17.28
CA TYR A 49 -1.14 5.62 16.78
C TYR A 49 -1.05 5.62 15.24
N LEU A 50 -2.13 5.99 14.56
CA LEU A 50 -2.24 6.07 13.09
C LEU A 50 -1.38 7.16 12.43
N ASN A 51 -0.70 7.99 13.24
CA ASN A 51 0.29 8.94 12.77
C ASN A 51 1.70 8.33 12.70
N TYR A 52 1.90 7.11 13.21
CA TYR A 52 3.22 6.52 13.46
C TYR A 52 3.36 5.14 12.84
N PHE A 53 4.51 4.87 12.21
CA PHE A 53 4.94 3.52 11.92
C PHE A 53 5.81 3.02 13.07
N VAL A 54 5.42 1.91 13.69
CA VAL A 54 6.12 1.31 14.85
C VAL A 54 6.64 -0.07 14.46
N ARG A 55 7.93 -0.33 14.71
CA ARG A 55 8.50 -1.68 14.62
C ARG A 55 9.51 -1.96 15.72
N LYS A 56 9.58 -3.21 16.17
CA LYS A 56 10.70 -3.71 16.98
C LYS A 56 11.86 -4.07 16.05
N THR A 57 13.06 -3.65 16.39
CA THR A 57 14.32 -3.93 15.67
C THR A 57 15.30 -4.63 16.61
N LEU A 58 16.50 -5.00 16.12
CA LEU A 58 17.56 -5.55 16.98
C LEU A 58 18.12 -4.50 17.96
N ASP A 59 18.07 -3.22 17.61
CA ASP A 59 18.70 -2.13 18.36
C ASP A 59 17.73 -1.38 19.29
N GLY A 60 16.42 -1.59 19.12
CA GLY A 60 15.39 -0.83 19.83
C GLY A 60 14.00 -0.93 19.21
N ILE A 61 13.05 -0.20 19.80
CA ILE A 61 11.72 0.03 19.21
C ILE A 61 11.81 1.33 18.40
N GLU A 62 11.59 1.20 17.10
CA GLU A 62 11.61 2.31 16.17
C GLU A 62 10.21 2.87 15.98
N VAL A 63 10.09 4.19 16.11
CA VAL A 63 8.87 4.97 15.92
C VAL A 63 9.17 6.03 14.86
N ILE A 64 8.49 5.95 13.73
CA ILE A 64 8.61 6.92 12.63
C ILE A 64 7.34 7.76 12.61
N ASP A 65 7.48 9.08 12.74
CA ASP A 65 6.37 10.01 12.49
C ASP A 65 6.07 10.06 10.98
N MET A 66 4.83 9.75 10.61
CA MET A 66 4.37 9.70 9.21
C MET A 66 3.64 10.99 8.78
N LYS A 67 3.51 11.98 9.67
CA LYS A 67 2.73 13.20 9.46
C LYS A 67 3.48 14.52 9.68
N GLY A 68 4.63 14.52 10.35
CA GLY A 68 5.39 15.74 10.59
C GLY A 68 6.86 15.54 11.00
N ASP A 69 7.52 16.66 11.29
CA ASP A 69 8.96 16.89 11.40
C ASP A 69 9.71 16.04 12.46
N GLY A 70 8.99 15.22 13.25
CA GLY A 70 9.56 14.43 14.36
C GLY A 70 10.51 13.30 13.95
N GLY A 71 10.49 12.90 12.68
CA GLY A 71 11.45 11.96 12.11
C GLY A 71 11.40 10.55 12.71
N ARG A 72 12.56 9.90 12.76
CA ARG A 72 12.76 8.53 13.27
C ARG A 72 13.29 8.58 14.70
N THR A 73 12.47 8.15 15.67
CA THR A 73 12.89 7.93 17.06
C THR A 73 13.25 6.46 17.26
N LEU A 74 14.41 6.17 17.85
CA LEU A 74 14.78 4.83 18.31
C LEU A 74 14.76 4.81 19.84
N LEU A 75 13.88 4.00 20.41
CA LEU A 75 13.72 3.79 21.85
C LEU A 75 14.45 2.51 22.26
N PRO A 76 15.04 2.44 23.47
CA PRO A 76 15.78 1.26 23.91
C PRO A 76 14.85 0.04 24.02
N LEU A 77 15.40 -1.17 23.82
CA LEU A 77 14.66 -2.43 24.00
C LEU A 77 14.11 -2.64 25.42
N THR A 78 14.59 -1.88 26.40
CA THR A 78 14.03 -1.85 27.76
C THR A 78 12.64 -1.23 27.83
N THR A 79 12.20 -0.49 26.80
CA THR A 79 10.87 0.14 26.72
C THR A 79 9.75 -0.91 26.72
N SER A 80 9.11 -1.11 27.87
CA SER A 80 8.03 -2.09 28.07
C SER A 80 6.78 -1.79 27.23
N SER A 81 6.43 -0.52 27.02
CA SER A 81 5.27 -0.15 26.22
C SER A 81 5.33 1.25 25.60
N LEU A 82 4.59 1.44 24.51
CA LEU A 82 4.28 2.73 23.90
C LEU A 82 2.83 3.08 24.20
N GLN A 83 2.57 4.33 24.59
CA GLN A 83 1.22 4.84 24.81
C GLN A 83 0.92 6.01 23.86
N PHE A 84 -0.20 5.92 23.14
CA PHE A 84 -0.75 6.93 22.24
C PHE A 84 -2.00 7.57 22.88
N ASN A 85 -2.74 8.39 22.13
CA ASN A 85 -3.96 9.03 22.63
C ASN A 85 -5.11 8.04 22.93
N GLU A 86 -5.19 6.95 22.17
CA GLU A 86 -6.31 6.01 22.13
C GLU A 86 -5.95 4.59 22.62
N LEU A 87 -4.68 4.19 22.46
CA LEU A 87 -4.21 2.82 22.71
C LEU A 87 -2.79 2.78 23.29
N LYS A 88 -2.46 1.63 23.89
CA LYS A 88 -1.14 1.24 24.38
C LYS A 88 -0.71 -0.02 23.63
N LEU A 89 0.56 -0.08 23.22
CA LEU A 89 1.23 -1.26 22.67
C LEU A 89 2.27 -1.75 23.67
N ARG A 90 2.14 -3.01 24.12
CA ARG A 90 3.08 -3.68 25.02
C ARG A 90 4.10 -4.53 24.25
N PHE A 91 5.38 -4.44 24.61
CA PHE A 91 6.48 -5.18 23.95
C PHE A 91 7.11 -6.25 24.85
N ASP A 92 6.66 -6.32 26.10
CA ASP A 92 7.10 -7.26 27.14
C ASP A 92 6.25 -8.55 27.20
N MET A 93 5.09 -8.56 26.56
CA MET A 93 4.11 -9.65 26.66
C MET A 93 4.64 -11.02 26.22
N GLU A 94 5.54 -11.08 25.23
CA GLU A 94 6.21 -12.32 24.85
C GLU A 94 7.07 -12.91 25.96
N SER A 95 7.78 -12.08 26.73
CA SER A 95 8.56 -12.54 27.88
C SER A 95 7.66 -12.87 29.06
N LYS A 96 6.60 -12.08 29.27
CA LYS A 96 5.64 -12.22 30.37
C LYS A 96 4.84 -13.52 30.26
N SER A 97 4.36 -13.85 29.06
CA SER A 97 3.58 -15.06 28.79
C SER A 97 4.40 -16.35 28.94
N LYS A 98 5.70 -16.32 28.56
CA LYS A 98 6.65 -17.44 28.69
C LYS A 98 7.02 -17.80 30.13
N VAL A 99 6.64 -17.00 31.13
CA VAL A 99 6.77 -17.35 32.56
C VAL A 99 5.79 -18.47 32.95
N LEU A 100 4.67 -18.60 32.23
CA LEU A 100 3.64 -19.61 32.50
C LEU A 100 3.80 -20.84 31.60
N PRO A 101 3.45 -22.04 32.09
CA PRO A 101 3.21 -23.19 31.22
C PRO A 101 2.10 -22.88 30.20
N PRO A 102 2.20 -23.29 28.91
CA PRO A 102 1.22 -22.95 27.87
C PRO A 102 -0.23 -23.31 28.23
N ALA A 103 -0.44 -24.42 28.95
CA ALA A 103 -1.78 -24.81 29.41
C ALA A 103 -2.41 -23.78 30.36
N ILE A 104 -1.62 -23.17 31.25
CA ILE A 104 -2.10 -22.14 32.19
C ILE A 104 -2.44 -20.85 31.42
N LEU A 105 -1.56 -20.44 30.50
CA LEU A 105 -1.78 -19.27 29.65
C LEU A 105 -3.05 -19.41 28.81
N ASN A 106 -3.25 -20.58 28.19
CA ASN A 106 -4.45 -20.89 27.43
C ASN A 106 -5.69 -20.77 28.33
N THR A 107 -5.69 -21.37 29.52
CA THR A 107 -6.82 -21.23 30.46
C THR A 107 -7.09 -19.79 30.87
N LEU A 108 -6.08 -18.93 31.05
CA LEU A 108 -6.34 -17.50 31.30
C LEU A 108 -7.08 -16.83 30.14
N ILE A 109 -6.71 -17.13 28.89
CA ILE A 109 -7.38 -16.62 27.68
C ILE A 109 -8.81 -17.19 27.56
N GLU A 110 -9.00 -18.47 27.90
CA GLU A 110 -10.30 -19.13 27.90
C GLU A 110 -11.28 -18.56 28.92
N LEU A 111 -10.81 -18.08 30.08
CA LEU A 111 -11.69 -17.41 31.05
C LEU A 111 -12.29 -16.12 30.48
N TYR A 112 -11.54 -15.35 29.67
CA TYR A 112 -12.09 -14.19 28.95
C TYR A 112 -13.15 -14.60 27.92
N ILE A 113 -12.91 -15.69 27.18
CA ILE A 113 -13.85 -16.22 26.20
C ILE A 113 -15.13 -16.71 26.90
N ALA A 114 -15.01 -17.50 27.97
CA ALA A 114 -16.15 -18.09 28.67
C ALA A 114 -17.02 -17.04 29.37
N TYR A 115 -16.43 -16.16 30.19
CA TYR A 115 -17.18 -15.24 31.03
C TYR A 115 -17.59 -13.94 30.34
N PHE A 116 -16.84 -13.49 29.32
CA PHE A 116 -17.03 -12.18 28.71
C PHE A 116 -17.25 -12.22 27.19
N ASN A 117 -17.18 -13.40 26.56
CA ASN A 117 -17.27 -13.59 25.10
C ASN A 117 -16.33 -12.67 24.31
N ARG A 118 -15.14 -12.40 24.85
CA ARG A 118 -14.12 -11.53 24.26
C ARG A 118 -12.74 -12.16 24.28
N VAL A 119 -11.86 -11.70 23.40
CA VAL A 119 -10.42 -11.92 23.60
C VAL A 119 -9.88 -10.96 24.68
N PRO A 120 -8.85 -11.35 25.44
CA PRO A 120 -8.17 -10.43 26.34
C PRO A 120 -7.47 -9.33 25.54
N ASP A 121 -7.32 -8.18 26.18
CA ASP A 121 -6.35 -7.14 25.85
C ASP A 121 -5.01 -7.41 26.58
N ALA A 122 -3.94 -6.73 26.16
CA ALA A 122 -2.60 -7.00 26.66
C ALA A 122 -2.41 -6.62 28.13
N ASP A 123 -2.88 -5.45 28.59
CA ASP A 123 -2.79 -5.04 29.99
C ASP A 123 -3.61 -5.96 30.90
N GLY A 124 -4.82 -6.36 30.50
CA GLY A 124 -5.65 -7.31 31.25
C GLY A 124 -5.04 -8.70 31.35
N LEU A 125 -4.48 -9.24 30.25
CA LEU A 125 -3.76 -10.52 30.30
C LEU A 125 -2.48 -10.41 31.13
N ALA A 126 -1.75 -9.30 31.03
CA ALA A 126 -0.56 -9.03 31.83
C ALA A 126 -0.86 -9.05 33.33
N TYR A 127 -1.99 -8.46 33.75
CA TYR A 127 -2.45 -8.45 35.13
C TYR A 127 -2.71 -9.87 35.66
N TRP A 128 -3.42 -10.72 34.91
CA TRP A 128 -3.73 -12.08 35.38
C TRP A 128 -2.52 -13.01 35.37
N ILE A 129 -1.55 -12.80 34.48
CA ILE A 129 -0.23 -13.44 34.57
C ILE A 129 0.45 -13.06 35.90
N ASP A 130 0.41 -11.79 36.30
CA ASP A 130 1.00 -11.36 37.58
C ASP A 130 0.27 -11.95 38.79
N GLN A 131 -1.06 -11.97 38.79
CA GLN A 131 -1.82 -12.58 39.89
C GLN A 131 -1.49 -14.08 40.04
N TYR A 132 -1.40 -14.82 38.93
CA TYR A 132 -1.03 -16.22 38.97
C TYR A 132 0.41 -16.43 39.46
N THR A 133 1.38 -15.64 38.97
CA THR A 133 2.78 -15.72 39.43
C THR A 133 2.97 -15.28 40.89
N ALA A 134 2.08 -14.41 41.41
CA ALA A 134 1.99 -14.05 42.82
C ALA A 134 1.33 -15.15 43.71
N GLY A 135 0.90 -16.27 43.11
CA GLY A 135 0.38 -17.44 43.83
C GLY A 135 -1.14 -17.61 43.81
N MET A 136 -1.89 -16.77 43.09
CA MET A 136 -3.34 -16.92 42.94
C MET A 136 -3.69 -18.13 42.07
N SER A 137 -4.54 -19.02 42.56
CA SER A 137 -4.92 -20.23 41.81
C SER A 137 -5.88 -19.92 40.64
N LEU A 138 -5.91 -20.79 39.63
CA LEU A 138 -6.88 -20.66 38.52
C LEU A 138 -8.34 -20.66 38.99
N ASP A 139 -8.66 -21.31 40.12
CA ASP A 139 -10.01 -21.27 40.70
C ASP A 139 -10.33 -19.92 41.35
N GLN A 140 -9.37 -19.30 42.03
CA GLN A 140 -9.51 -17.95 42.58
C GLN A 140 -9.64 -16.90 41.48
N ILE A 141 -8.85 -17.04 40.40
CA ILE A 141 -8.95 -16.20 39.20
C ILE A 141 -10.32 -16.40 38.54
N SER A 142 -10.74 -17.64 38.26
CA SER A 142 -12.05 -17.95 37.67
C SER A 142 -13.22 -17.41 38.52
N HIS A 143 -13.14 -17.49 39.86
CA HIS A 143 -14.13 -16.90 40.75
C HIS A 143 -14.21 -15.36 40.61
N SER A 144 -13.07 -14.71 40.41
CA SER A 144 -12.99 -13.26 40.18
C SER A 144 -13.61 -12.86 38.83
N PHE A 145 -13.38 -13.66 37.78
CA PHE A 145 -14.04 -13.48 36.48
C PHE A 145 -15.56 -13.64 36.58
N PHE A 146 -16.06 -14.65 37.29
CA PHE A 146 -17.50 -14.84 37.50
C PHE A 146 -18.13 -13.64 38.21
N TYR A 147 -17.49 -13.14 39.26
CA TYR A 147 -17.99 -11.96 39.99
C TYR A 147 -18.02 -10.71 39.11
N ALA A 148 -16.97 -10.47 38.32
CA ALA A 148 -16.95 -9.39 37.33
C ALA A 148 -18.04 -9.56 36.26
N ALA A 149 -18.26 -10.79 35.77
CA ALA A 149 -19.28 -11.06 34.76
C ALA A 149 -20.68 -10.69 35.26
N VAL A 150 -21.00 -11.04 36.51
CA VAL A 150 -22.26 -10.68 37.17
C VAL A 150 -22.40 -9.17 37.42
N GLN A 151 -21.31 -8.44 37.69
CA GLN A 151 -21.34 -6.97 37.80
C GLN A 151 -21.65 -6.27 36.46
N PHE A 152 -21.30 -6.90 35.34
CA PHE A 152 -21.52 -6.37 33.99
C PHE A 152 -22.55 -7.18 33.21
N SER A 153 -23.66 -7.52 33.87
CA SER A 153 -24.75 -8.34 33.33
C SER A 153 -25.25 -7.92 31.95
N ASP A 154 -25.32 -6.61 31.71
CA ASP A 154 -25.83 -6.04 30.45
C ASP A 154 -24.88 -6.31 29.26
N LEU A 155 -23.60 -6.59 29.53
CA LEU A 155 -22.57 -6.90 28.53
C LEU A 155 -22.32 -8.41 28.40
N THR A 156 -22.43 -9.15 29.50
CA THR A 156 -22.01 -10.57 29.58
C THR A 156 -23.17 -11.57 29.58
N GLY A 157 -24.39 -11.12 29.90
CA GLY A 157 -25.57 -11.96 30.12
C GLY A 157 -25.61 -12.69 31.47
N TYR A 158 -24.52 -12.71 32.25
CA TYR A 158 -24.50 -13.33 33.57
C TYR A 158 -25.21 -12.46 34.60
N SER A 159 -26.02 -13.05 35.48
CA SER A 159 -26.61 -12.33 36.62
C SER A 159 -26.63 -13.19 37.88
N ALA A 160 -26.65 -12.54 39.05
CA ALA A 160 -26.69 -13.22 40.35
C ALA A 160 -27.89 -14.18 40.49
N ASN A 161 -29.01 -13.84 39.83
CA ASN A 161 -30.28 -14.54 39.95
C ASN A 161 -30.62 -15.43 38.73
N MET A 162 -29.71 -15.58 37.75
CA MET A 162 -29.96 -16.41 36.56
C MET A 162 -30.19 -17.88 36.95
N SER A 163 -31.01 -18.60 36.17
CA SER A 163 -31.24 -20.03 36.41
C SER A 163 -29.99 -20.86 36.07
N ASN A 164 -29.93 -22.11 36.53
CA ASN A 164 -28.86 -23.03 36.14
C ASN A 164 -28.92 -23.38 34.64
N LEU A 165 -30.11 -23.39 34.05
CA LEU A 165 -30.30 -23.60 32.61
C LEU A 165 -29.72 -22.45 31.79
N ASP A 166 -30.04 -21.20 32.15
CA ASP A 166 -29.47 -20.01 31.51
C ASP A 166 -27.95 -19.97 31.66
N PHE A 167 -27.44 -20.36 32.85
CA PHE A 167 -26.01 -20.41 33.13
C PHE A 167 -25.28 -21.41 32.21
N VAL A 168 -25.82 -22.62 32.04
CA VAL A 168 -25.29 -23.63 31.10
C VAL A 168 -25.38 -23.11 29.66
N ASN A 169 -26.50 -22.53 29.25
CA ASN A 169 -26.72 -22.05 27.88
C ASN A 169 -25.75 -20.92 27.47
N ILE A 170 -25.43 -19.98 28.36
CA ILE A 170 -24.42 -18.94 28.05
C ILE A 170 -23.04 -19.57 27.81
N ILE A 171 -22.66 -20.61 28.57
CA ILE A 171 -21.38 -21.31 28.38
C ILE A 171 -21.37 -22.08 27.05
N TYR A 172 -22.48 -22.74 26.69
CA TYR A 172 -22.63 -23.39 25.38
C TYR A 172 -22.43 -22.41 24.21
N LYS A 173 -22.98 -21.19 24.32
CA LYS A 173 -22.78 -20.14 23.34
C LYS A 173 -21.34 -19.64 23.30
N ASN A 174 -20.80 -19.21 24.43
CA ASN A 174 -19.51 -18.53 24.52
C ASN A 174 -18.32 -19.46 24.26
N VAL A 175 -18.35 -20.66 24.85
CA VAL A 175 -17.25 -21.65 24.79
C VAL A 175 -17.45 -22.62 23.63
N LEU A 176 -18.62 -23.26 23.53
CA LEU A 176 -18.85 -24.36 22.58
C LEU A 176 -19.30 -23.87 21.19
N GLY A 177 -19.59 -22.57 21.02
CA GLY A 177 -20.08 -22.00 19.76
C GLY A 177 -21.46 -22.49 19.34
N ARG A 178 -22.24 -23.06 20.28
CA ARG A 178 -23.58 -23.62 20.04
C ARG A 178 -24.65 -22.61 20.47
N GLU A 179 -25.33 -22.02 19.50
CA GLU A 179 -26.50 -21.15 19.76
C GLU A 179 -27.73 -21.96 20.24
N ILE A 180 -27.78 -23.26 19.95
CA ILE A 180 -28.73 -24.21 20.52
C ILE A 180 -27.92 -25.36 21.12
N ALA A 181 -28.07 -25.56 22.42
CA ALA A 181 -27.44 -26.66 23.14
C ALA A 181 -28.24 -27.96 22.96
N ASP A 182 -27.55 -29.10 22.88
CA ASP A 182 -28.17 -30.41 22.83
C ASP A 182 -28.78 -30.79 24.19
N GLU A 183 -29.99 -31.36 24.17
CA GLU A 183 -30.77 -31.61 25.39
C GLU A 183 -30.05 -32.56 26.35
N GLU A 184 -29.44 -33.63 25.85
CA GLU A 184 -28.69 -34.60 26.66
C GLU A 184 -27.49 -33.97 27.37
N GLY A 185 -26.68 -33.17 26.67
CA GLY A 185 -25.55 -32.47 27.25
C GLY A 185 -25.96 -31.42 28.27
N VAL A 186 -27.01 -30.63 28.00
CA VAL A 186 -27.55 -29.66 28.98
C VAL A 186 -27.99 -30.38 30.26
N GLN A 187 -28.74 -31.48 30.15
CA GLN A 187 -29.17 -32.27 31.30
C GLN A 187 -27.97 -32.87 32.08
N TYR A 188 -26.92 -33.32 31.39
CA TYR A 188 -25.69 -33.77 32.03
C TYR A 188 -25.04 -32.69 32.90
N TRP A 189 -24.91 -31.46 32.39
CA TRP A 189 -24.30 -30.34 33.13
C TRP A 189 -25.20 -29.79 34.24
N LEU A 190 -26.52 -29.71 34.02
CA LEU A 190 -27.49 -29.35 35.05
C LEU A 190 -27.40 -30.28 36.26
N LYS A 191 -27.34 -31.60 36.01
CA LYS A 191 -27.20 -32.61 37.07
C LYS A 191 -25.94 -32.42 37.92
N GLN A 192 -24.84 -31.91 37.37
CA GLN A 192 -23.63 -31.62 38.17
C GLN A 192 -23.86 -30.48 39.18
N LEU A 193 -24.66 -29.47 38.80
CA LEU A 193 -25.05 -28.37 39.69
C LEU A 193 -26.09 -28.82 40.72
N GLU A 194 -27.12 -29.58 40.31
CA GLU A 194 -28.20 -30.05 41.19
C GLU A 194 -27.70 -31.00 42.29
N THR A 195 -26.75 -31.88 41.95
CA THR A 195 -26.12 -32.80 42.91
C THR A 195 -25.03 -32.14 43.76
N ASN A 196 -24.72 -30.86 43.52
CA ASN A 196 -23.57 -30.13 44.08
C ASN A 196 -22.21 -30.79 43.82
N ALA A 197 -22.11 -31.66 42.80
CA ALA A 197 -20.85 -32.25 42.35
C ALA A 197 -19.90 -31.18 41.76
N LEU A 198 -20.48 -30.14 41.14
CA LEU A 198 -19.79 -28.93 40.71
C LEU A 198 -20.57 -27.69 41.16
N ASN A 199 -19.87 -26.60 41.43
CA ASN A 199 -20.46 -25.26 41.52
C ASN A 199 -20.29 -24.50 40.19
N ARG A 200 -20.90 -23.32 40.06
CA ARG A 200 -20.85 -22.50 38.83
C ARG A 200 -19.43 -22.18 38.34
N VAL A 201 -18.46 -21.96 39.23
CA VAL A 201 -17.06 -21.65 38.88
C VAL A 201 -16.33 -22.91 38.40
N SER A 202 -16.50 -24.04 39.10
CA SER A 202 -15.89 -25.31 38.70
C SER A 202 -16.54 -25.91 37.44
N LEU A 203 -17.83 -25.63 37.19
CA LEU A 203 -18.54 -26.08 35.99
C LEU A 203 -17.92 -25.51 34.71
N ILE A 204 -17.62 -24.21 34.66
CA ILE A 204 -17.00 -23.58 33.49
C ILE A 204 -15.64 -24.20 33.17
N ARG A 205 -14.82 -24.46 34.19
CA ARG A 205 -13.53 -25.16 34.01
C ARG A 205 -13.71 -26.60 33.52
N ALA A 206 -14.70 -27.33 34.03
CA ALA A 206 -15.01 -28.68 33.58
C ALA A 206 -15.53 -28.71 32.12
N MET A 207 -16.36 -27.75 31.73
CA MET A 207 -16.87 -27.60 30.36
C MET A 207 -15.75 -27.24 29.38
N LEU A 208 -14.82 -26.34 29.75
CA LEU A 208 -13.61 -26.04 28.97
C LEU A 208 -12.73 -27.27 28.79
N ALA A 209 -12.47 -28.02 29.87
CA ALA A 209 -11.70 -29.27 29.79
C ALA A 209 -12.38 -30.31 28.86
N SER A 210 -13.71 -30.42 28.93
CA SER A 210 -14.49 -31.29 28.02
C SER A 210 -14.48 -30.79 26.57
N ALA A 211 -14.41 -29.48 26.32
CA ALA A 211 -14.35 -28.92 24.97
C ALA A 211 -13.07 -29.32 24.22
N HIS A 212 -11.96 -29.53 24.94
CA HIS A 212 -10.70 -30.02 24.38
C HIS A 212 -10.69 -31.51 24.03
N THR A 213 -11.54 -32.32 24.67
CA THR A 213 -11.56 -33.77 24.38
C THR A 213 -12.23 -34.12 23.04
N PHE A 214 -12.93 -33.18 22.41
CA PHE A 214 -13.59 -33.42 21.12
C PHE A 214 -12.64 -33.42 19.92
N GLY A 215 -11.34 -33.12 20.06
CA GLY A 215 -10.42 -32.95 18.92
C GLY A 215 -10.28 -34.17 17.99
N SER A 216 -10.60 -35.37 18.46
CA SER A 216 -10.66 -36.61 17.67
C SER A 216 -12.08 -37.10 17.34
N ASP A 217 -13.12 -36.35 17.74
CA ASP A 217 -14.52 -36.69 17.50
C ASP A 217 -14.95 -36.28 16.08
N PRO A 218 -15.46 -37.20 15.24
CA PRO A 218 -15.79 -36.91 13.84
C PRO A 218 -16.96 -35.93 13.67
N THR A 219 -17.76 -35.70 14.72
CA THR A 219 -18.91 -34.78 14.74
C THR A 219 -18.56 -33.45 15.41
N TYR A 220 -17.67 -33.48 16.40
CA TYR A 220 -17.45 -32.36 17.33
C TYR A 220 -16.03 -31.79 17.36
N ALA A 221 -15.06 -32.29 16.58
CA ALA A 221 -13.72 -31.71 16.50
C ALA A 221 -13.69 -30.22 16.15
N TRP A 222 -14.72 -29.71 15.46
CA TRP A 222 -14.88 -28.27 15.20
C TRP A 222 -14.99 -27.44 16.48
N VAL A 223 -15.46 -27.99 17.60
CA VAL A 223 -15.54 -27.31 18.90
C VAL A 223 -14.14 -27.04 19.45
N THR A 224 -13.28 -28.07 19.44
CA THR A 224 -11.88 -27.94 19.84
C THR A 224 -11.11 -27.00 18.90
N ASN A 225 -11.36 -27.09 17.60
CA ASN A 225 -10.76 -26.17 16.62
C ASN A 225 -11.19 -24.71 16.86
N LEU A 226 -12.50 -24.45 17.06
CA LEU A 226 -13.01 -23.12 17.38
C LEU A 226 -12.34 -22.54 18.65
N LEU A 227 -12.22 -23.35 19.71
CA LEU A 227 -11.59 -22.91 20.95
C LEU A 227 -10.09 -22.63 20.75
N ASN A 228 -9.39 -23.47 20.00
CA ASN A 228 -7.99 -23.27 19.61
C ASN A 228 -7.81 -22.00 18.76
N ASP A 229 -8.70 -21.70 17.82
CA ASP A 229 -8.67 -20.46 17.04
C ASP A 229 -8.94 -19.23 17.92
N LYS A 230 -9.89 -19.31 18.87
CA LYS A 230 -10.10 -18.25 19.87
C LYS A 230 -8.88 -18.01 20.76
N ILE A 231 -8.20 -19.07 21.19
CA ILE A 231 -6.93 -18.99 21.94
C ILE A 231 -5.82 -18.38 21.09
N TYR A 232 -5.66 -18.83 19.84
CA TYR A 232 -4.64 -18.35 18.90
C TYR A 232 -4.82 -16.86 18.62
N VAL A 233 -6.05 -16.43 18.34
CA VAL A 233 -6.38 -15.02 18.13
C VAL A 233 -6.19 -14.18 19.41
N GLY A 234 -6.54 -14.71 20.58
CA GLY A 234 -6.27 -14.06 21.86
C GLY A 234 -4.77 -13.86 22.12
N ASN A 235 -3.95 -14.87 21.81
CA ASN A 235 -2.49 -14.75 21.82
C ASN A 235 -2.01 -13.68 20.81
N TYR A 236 -2.51 -13.69 19.58
CA TYR A 236 -2.12 -12.70 18.57
C TYR A 236 -2.42 -11.26 19.01
N TYR A 237 -3.63 -11.02 19.51
CA TYR A 237 -4.11 -9.70 19.94
C TYR A 237 -3.39 -9.19 21.20
N ALA A 238 -3.35 -10.00 22.26
CA ALA A 238 -2.82 -9.59 23.56
C ALA A 238 -1.30 -9.73 23.69
N ILE A 239 -0.67 -10.72 23.03
CA ILE A 239 0.76 -11.02 23.18
C ILE A 239 1.55 -10.56 21.96
N SER A 240 1.20 -11.01 20.75
CA SER A 240 2.01 -10.69 19.55
C SER A 240 1.88 -9.23 19.12
N LYS A 241 0.70 -8.62 19.29
CA LYS A 241 0.47 -7.19 19.05
C LYS A 241 0.60 -6.32 20.31
N GLY A 242 0.45 -6.91 21.49
CA GLY A 242 0.48 -6.18 22.75
C GLY A 242 -0.63 -5.12 22.88
N LEU A 243 -1.76 -5.30 22.19
CA LEU A 243 -2.76 -4.23 22.01
C LEU A 243 -3.63 -4.05 23.27
N SER A 244 -3.77 -2.82 23.74
CA SER A 244 -4.72 -2.39 24.78
C SER A 244 -5.30 -1.02 24.43
N PHE A 245 -6.59 -0.80 24.70
CA PHE A 245 -7.24 0.50 24.48
C PHE A 245 -7.36 1.25 25.81
N LEU A 246 -7.17 2.57 25.77
CA LEU A 246 -7.17 3.40 26.98
C LEU A 246 -8.59 3.69 27.50
N ASP A 247 -9.61 3.71 26.63
CA ASP A 247 -11.01 3.73 27.07
C ASP A 247 -11.47 2.29 27.40
N PRO A 248 -12.03 2.04 28.61
CA PRO A 248 -12.55 0.73 28.99
C PRO A 248 -13.57 0.17 28.00
N LYS A 249 -14.45 1.01 27.45
CA LYS A 249 -15.51 0.60 26.54
C LYS A 249 -14.94 0.16 25.20
N ASP A 250 -13.91 0.84 24.71
CA ASP A 250 -13.22 0.46 23.49
C ASP A 250 -12.44 -0.85 23.69
N ALA A 251 -11.81 -1.06 24.85
CA ALA A 251 -11.13 -2.33 25.16
C ALA A 251 -12.10 -3.51 25.12
N ILE A 252 -13.27 -3.39 25.77
CA ILE A 252 -14.32 -4.42 25.75
C ILE A 252 -14.88 -4.59 24.33
N SER A 253 -15.31 -3.48 23.70
CA SER A 253 -16.04 -3.54 22.44
C SER A 253 -15.16 -4.12 21.32
N ASN A 254 -13.90 -3.69 21.20
CA ASN A 254 -12.98 -4.28 20.23
C ASN A 254 -12.68 -5.75 20.56
N GLY A 255 -12.48 -6.10 21.83
CA GLY A 255 -12.26 -7.51 22.25
C GLY A 255 -13.45 -8.43 21.95
N VAL A 256 -14.68 -7.94 22.12
CA VAL A 256 -15.93 -8.66 21.77
C VAL A 256 -16.07 -8.75 20.25
N THR A 257 -15.82 -7.66 19.50
CA THR A 257 -15.83 -7.69 18.03
C THR A 257 -14.84 -8.73 17.50
N VAL A 258 -13.60 -8.73 17.99
CA VAL A 258 -12.58 -9.71 17.59
C VAL A 258 -13.00 -11.13 17.94
N GLY A 259 -13.48 -11.39 19.16
CA GLY A 259 -14.00 -12.70 19.55
C GLY A 259 -15.19 -13.17 18.70
N ALA A 260 -16.05 -12.25 18.28
CA ALA A 260 -17.23 -12.53 17.46
C ALA A 260 -16.92 -12.81 15.98
N LEU A 261 -15.76 -12.39 15.46
CA LEU A 261 -15.31 -12.74 14.11
C LEU A 261 -14.90 -14.21 13.98
N ILE A 262 -14.59 -14.87 15.10
CA ILE A 262 -14.10 -16.25 15.14
C ILE A 262 -15.30 -17.20 15.08
N LYS A 263 -15.52 -17.82 13.92
CA LYS A 263 -16.66 -18.71 13.63
C LYS A 263 -16.24 -20.17 13.53
N PRO A 264 -17.14 -21.14 13.78
CA PRO A 264 -16.91 -22.53 13.40
C PRO A 264 -16.55 -22.63 11.92
N ASN A 265 -15.43 -23.31 11.61
CA ASN A 265 -14.87 -23.43 10.26
C ASN A 265 -14.53 -22.09 9.57
N GLY A 266 -14.38 -21.00 10.33
CA GLY A 266 -13.97 -19.69 9.81
C GLY A 266 -12.48 -19.61 9.50
N ASN A 267 -12.10 -18.64 8.68
CA ASN A 267 -10.69 -18.39 8.35
C ASN A 267 -10.03 -17.48 9.40
N ARG A 268 -9.13 -18.03 10.22
CA ARG A 268 -8.40 -17.25 11.24
C ARG A 268 -7.54 -16.12 10.66
N ASP A 269 -7.10 -16.23 9.40
CA ASP A 269 -6.25 -15.22 8.77
C ASP A 269 -7.07 -13.97 8.39
N GLU A 270 -8.37 -14.12 8.10
CA GLU A 270 -9.31 -12.99 7.98
C GLU A 270 -9.53 -12.30 9.33
N VAL A 271 -9.54 -13.05 10.44
CA VAL A 271 -9.62 -12.46 11.79
C VAL A 271 -8.33 -11.73 12.15
N ILE A 272 -7.15 -12.28 11.81
CA ILE A 272 -5.87 -11.58 11.92
C ILE A 272 -5.89 -10.28 11.12
N PHE A 273 -6.32 -10.33 9.86
CA PHE A 273 -6.43 -9.14 9.02
C PHE A 273 -7.39 -8.10 9.61
N ALA A 274 -8.51 -8.54 10.19
CA ALA A 274 -9.43 -7.66 10.90
C ALA A 274 -8.79 -7.03 12.16
N ILE A 275 -7.98 -7.77 12.92
CA ILE A 275 -7.22 -7.24 14.07
C ILE A 275 -6.17 -6.23 13.65
N ASP A 276 -5.42 -6.52 12.58
CA ASP A 276 -4.50 -5.57 11.98
C ASP A 276 -5.24 -4.33 11.47
N SER A 277 -6.47 -4.49 10.97
CA SER A 277 -7.33 -3.35 10.63
C SER A 277 -7.85 -2.60 11.87
N ILE A 278 -8.06 -3.26 13.02
CA ILE A 278 -8.52 -2.63 14.28
C ILE A 278 -7.38 -1.90 15.01
N ALA A 279 -6.15 -2.43 14.95
CA ALA A 279 -4.96 -1.69 15.35
C ALA A 279 -4.74 -0.46 14.44
N ASN A 280 -4.98 -0.63 13.13
CA ASN A 280 -4.88 0.42 12.12
C ASN A 280 -6.25 1.05 11.78
N LYS A 281 -7.10 1.36 12.79
CA LYS A 281 -8.58 1.50 12.67
C LYS A 281 -9.16 2.47 11.62
N TYR A 282 -8.34 3.26 10.95
CA TYR A 282 -8.78 3.99 9.76
C TYR A 282 -7.66 3.95 8.72
N SER A 283 -8.01 3.56 7.50
CA SER A 283 -7.22 3.95 6.34
C SER A 283 -7.13 5.47 6.34
N ALA A 284 -5.92 6.03 6.43
CA ALA A 284 -5.77 7.45 6.21
C ALA A 284 -6.37 7.79 4.84
N PRO A 285 -7.16 8.87 4.72
CA PRO A 285 -7.68 9.30 3.43
C PRO A 285 -6.49 9.61 2.49
N VAL A 286 -6.72 9.50 1.19
CA VAL A 286 -5.73 9.81 0.17
C VAL A 286 -5.95 11.24 -0.30
N ALA A 287 -4.96 12.11 -0.05
CA ALA A 287 -4.91 13.43 -0.66
C ALA A 287 -4.49 13.31 -2.14
N ASP A 288 -5.29 13.88 -3.03
CA ASP A 288 -4.93 14.14 -4.43
C ASP A 288 -5.01 15.67 -4.62
N PRO A 289 -3.88 16.41 -4.71
CA PRO A 289 -3.87 17.86 -4.91
C PRO A 289 -4.27 18.26 -6.35
N GLY A 290 -4.60 17.28 -7.20
CA GLY A 290 -4.99 17.49 -8.57
C GLY A 290 -3.88 18.09 -9.43
N ILE A 291 -4.30 18.80 -10.47
CA ILE A 291 -3.41 19.49 -11.41
C ILE A 291 -3.65 20.98 -11.21
N ALA A 292 -2.57 21.74 -11.05
CA ALA A 292 -2.58 23.13 -11.43
C ALA A 292 -1.70 23.30 -12.67
N ASN A 293 -2.13 24.17 -13.59
CA ASN A 293 -1.42 24.51 -14.81
C ASN A 293 -0.74 25.88 -14.63
N PRO A 294 0.43 25.96 -13.95
CA PRO A 294 1.15 27.21 -13.81
C PRO A 294 1.71 27.64 -15.16
N THR A 295 1.50 28.91 -15.52
CA THR A 295 1.88 29.45 -16.82
C THR A 295 2.67 30.74 -16.65
N LEU A 296 2.09 31.73 -15.96
CA LEU A 296 2.67 33.05 -15.75
C LEU A 296 2.50 33.50 -14.29
N ILE A 297 3.48 34.24 -13.77
CA ILE A 297 3.30 35.03 -12.55
C ILE A 297 2.11 35.99 -12.68
N GLY A 298 1.48 36.36 -11.56
CA GLY A 298 0.27 37.18 -11.53
C GLY A 298 -1.01 36.46 -11.96
N THR A 299 -0.92 35.23 -12.49
CA THR A 299 -2.10 34.41 -12.82
C THR A 299 -2.56 33.64 -11.58
N ALA A 300 -3.84 33.78 -11.21
CA ALA A 300 -4.45 32.94 -10.20
C ALA A 300 -4.67 31.52 -10.76
N ILE A 301 -4.15 30.52 -10.08
CA ILE A 301 -4.42 29.10 -10.34
C ILE A 301 -5.40 28.55 -9.30
N THR A 302 -6.22 27.60 -9.73
CA THR A 302 -7.04 26.78 -8.83
C THR A 302 -6.25 25.54 -8.43
N LEU A 303 -6.22 25.27 -7.13
CA LEU A 303 -5.75 24.02 -6.54
C LEU A 303 -6.98 23.15 -6.32
N ASP A 304 -7.06 21.95 -6.91
CA ASP A 304 -8.29 21.16 -6.95
C ASP A 304 -8.12 19.80 -6.27
N GLY A 305 -8.59 19.74 -5.03
CA GLY A 305 -8.50 18.56 -4.17
C GLY A 305 -9.62 17.55 -4.40
N SER A 306 -10.58 17.82 -5.30
CA SER A 306 -11.82 17.03 -5.44
C SER A 306 -11.65 15.56 -5.83
N ALA A 307 -10.44 15.16 -6.23
CA ALA A 307 -10.06 13.77 -6.47
C ALA A 307 -9.55 13.02 -5.21
N SER A 308 -9.41 13.71 -4.08
CA SER A 308 -9.07 13.11 -2.79
C SER A 308 -10.20 12.19 -2.31
N SER A 309 -9.85 11.09 -1.63
CA SER A 309 -10.84 10.07 -1.23
C SER A 309 -10.56 9.44 0.12
N HIS A 310 -11.57 8.74 0.65
CA HIS A 310 -11.45 7.77 1.73
C HIS A 310 -12.16 6.49 1.28
N LYS A 311 -11.59 5.30 1.52
CA LYS A 311 -12.12 4.01 1.01
C LYS A 311 -13.61 3.80 1.37
N ASP A 312 -14.00 4.23 2.58
CA ASP A 312 -15.36 4.06 3.09
C ASP A 312 -16.29 5.25 2.71
N GLY A 313 -15.90 6.10 1.75
CA GLY A 313 -16.70 7.24 1.26
C GLY A 313 -16.92 8.36 2.29
N LEU A 314 -16.09 8.45 3.34
CA LEU A 314 -16.25 9.43 4.41
C LEU A 314 -16.01 10.87 3.92
N PRO A 315 -16.72 11.87 4.48
CA PRO A 315 -16.45 13.29 4.21
C PRO A 315 -15.01 13.68 4.55
N LEU A 316 -14.45 14.57 3.73
CA LEU A 316 -13.08 15.08 3.86
C LEU A 316 -13.06 16.55 4.27
N GLU A 317 -12.24 16.87 5.27
CA GLU A 317 -11.76 18.22 5.56
C GLU A 317 -10.43 18.43 4.81
N TYR A 318 -10.19 19.61 4.24
CA TYR A 318 -9.02 19.90 3.40
C TYR A 318 -8.07 20.86 4.11
N GLN A 319 -6.77 20.74 3.84
CA GLN A 319 -5.76 21.69 4.29
C GLN A 319 -4.64 21.83 3.25
N TRP A 320 -4.54 23.02 2.67
CA TRP A 320 -3.55 23.40 1.68
C TRP A 320 -2.44 24.27 2.29
N LYS A 321 -1.18 24.01 1.92
CA LYS A 321 -0.02 24.78 2.39
C LYS A 321 1.05 24.92 1.31
N ILE A 322 1.66 26.10 1.19
CA ILE A 322 2.92 26.26 0.45
C ILE A 322 4.05 25.82 1.37
N ILE A 323 4.81 24.81 0.97
CA ILE A 323 5.95 24.27 1.74
C ILE A 323 7.30 24.70 1.18
N GLU A 324 7.36 25.12 -0.09
CA GLU A 324 8.54 25.72 -0.73
C GLU A 324 8.09 26.86 -1.66
N LYS A 325 8.86 27.96 -1.72
CA LYS A 325 8.61 29.08 -2.65
C LYS A 325 9.90 29.87 -2.93
N PRO A 326 9.97 30.64 -4.04
CA PRO A 326 11.16 31.41 -4.39
C PRO A 326 11.51 32.47 -3.34
N THR A 327 12.79 32.83 -3.24
CA THR A 327 13.24 33.95 -2.40
C THR A 327 12.48 35.24 -2.74
N ASN A 328 12.10 35.99 -1.72
CA ASN A 328 11.25 37.19 -1.81
C ASN A 328 9.78 36.96 -2.24
N SER A 329 9.33 35.73 -2.48
CA SER A 329 7.91 35.47 -2.71
C SER A 329 7.09 35.66 -1.43
N THR A 330 6.10 36.54 -1.49
CA THR A 330 5.11 36.80 -0.44
C THR A 330 3.84 35.95 -0.59
N ALA A 331 3.64 35.31 -1.75
CA ALA A 331 2.44 34.54 -2.08
C ALA A 331 1.94 33.57 -1.00
N THR A 332 0.61 33.47 -0.92
CA THR A 332 -0.21 32.70 0.04
C THR A 332 -1.33 31.97 -0.69
N ILE A 333 -1.95 30.99 -0.02
CA ILE A 333 -3.14 30.29 -0.53
C ILE A 333 -4.40 30.97 0.01
N THR A 334 -5.33 31.27 -0.89
CA THR A 334 -6.69 31.73 -0.59
C THR A 334 -7.60 30.51 -0.45
N ASP A 335 -8.48 30.54 0.54
CA ASP A 335 -9.37 29.43 0.93
C ASP A 335 -8.65 28.09 1.18
N PRO A 336 -7.60 28.04 2.02
CA PRO A 336 -6.74 26.87 2.21
C PRO A 336 -7.45 25.65 2.83
N ASN A 337 -8.72 25.75 3.20
CA ASN A 337 -9.51 24.63 3.74
C ASN A 337 -10.64 24.17 2.78
N ALA A 338 -10.70 24.73 1.57
CA ALA A 338 -11.70 24.37 0.58
C ALA A 338 -11.26 23.17 -0.28
N VAL A 339 -12.24 22.43 -0.81
CA VAL A 339 -12.02 21.40 -1.84
C VAL A 339 -11.26 21.99 -3.03
N LYS A 340 -11.60 23.23 -3.41
CA LYS A 340 -10.89 24.02 -4.42
C LYS A 340 -10.37 25.30 -3.79
N ALA A 341 -9.05 25.37 -3.58
CA ALA A 341 -8.37 26.57 -3.10
C ALA A 341 -7.79 27.37 -4.29
N SER A 342 -7.26 28.55 -4.05
CA SER A 342 -6.56 29.31 -5.11
C SER A 342 -5.26 29.93 -4.63
N PHE A 343 -4.36 30.17 -5.59
CA PHE A 343 -3.01 30.66 -5.34
C PHE A 343 -2.55 31.53 -6.52
N THR A 344 -1.79 32.59 -6.26
CA THR A 344 -1.19 33.45 -7.29
C THR A 344 0.30 33.59 -7.01
N ALA A 345 1.15 33.16 -7.96
CA ALA A 345 2.59 33.37 -7.85
C ALA A 345 2.94 34.84 -8.12
N ASP A 346 3.73 35.43 -7.23
CA ASP A 346 4.23 36.81 -7.32
C ASP A 346 5.68 36.89 -7.82
N VAL A 347 6.43 35.79 -7.76
CA VAL A 347 7.83 35.68 -8.18
C VAL A 347 7.99 34.46 -9.10
N ALA A 348 8.82 34.60 -10.14
CA ALA A 348 9.13 33.48 -11.02
C ALA A 348 10.03 32.46 -10.31
N GLY A 349 9.77 31.17 -10.52
CA GLY A 349 10.50 30.07 -9.89
C GLY A 349 9.60 28.92 -9.46
N HIS A 350 10.16 28.02 -8.64
CA HIS A 350 9.49 26.83 -8.15
C HIS A 350 8.76 27.08 -6.83
N TYR A 351 7.56 26.53 -6.73
CA TYR A 351 6.75 26.45 -5.53
C TYR A 351 6.37 24.98 -5.31
N GLN A 352 6.40 24.53 -4.06
CA GLN A 352 5.80 23.25 -3.67
C GLN A 352 4.56 23.55 -2.84
N VAL A 353 3.42 23.02 -3.29
CA VAL A 353 2.15 23.08 -2.55
C VAL A 353 1.81 21.69 -2.06
N GLN A 354 1.39 21.58 -0.81
CA GLN A 354 0.96 20.35 -0.17
C GLN A 354 -0.55 20.40 0.11
N LEU A 355 -1.24 19.31 -0.17
CA LEU A 355 -2.59 19.01 0.33
C LEU A 355 -2.50 17.92 1.40
N GLN A 356 -3.17 18.16 2.51
CA GLN A 356 -3.60 17.14 3.45
C GLN A 356 -5.12 17.10 3.48
N VAL A 357 -5.70 15.90 3.59
CA VAL A 357 -7.14 15.73 3.83
C VAL A 357 -7.37 14.95 5.11
N THR A 358 -8.44 15.24 5.85
CA THR A 358 -8.77 14.58 7.12
C THR A 358 -10.17 13.95 7.05
N ALA A 359 -10.25 12.66 7.35
CA ALA A 359 -11.50 11.90 7.43
C ALA A 359 -11.64 11.37 8.87
N ASN A 360 -12.78 11.62 9.51
CA ASN A 360 -13.05 11.18 10.90
C ASN A 360 -11.86 11.39 11.86
N ARG A 361 -11.33 12.62 11.91
CA ARG A 361 -10.16 13.06 12.71
C ARG A 361 -8.80 12.48 12.31
N ILE A 362 -8.70 11.77 11.19
CA ILE A 362 -7.44 11.17 10.72
C ILE A 362 -7.02 11.75 9.38
N THR A 363 -5.90 12.47 9.43
CA THR A 363 -5.27 13.14 8.30
C THR A 363 -4.49 12.17 7.39
N SER A 364 -4.45 12.46 6.10
CA SER A 364 -3.61 11.82 5.09
C SER A 364 -2.11 12.06 5.34
N ILE A 365 -1.27 11.31 4.62
CA ILE A 365 0.07 11.81 4.29
C ILE A 365 -0.09 13.06 3.41
N GLY A 366 0.77 14.06 3.55
CA GLY A 366 0.69 15.29 2.77
C GLY A 366 1.16 15.09 1.32
N ALA A 367 0.22 14.98 0.38
CA ALA A 367 0.49 14.87 -1.04
C ALA A 367 0.93 16.23 -1.62
N GLN A 368 1.87 16.23 -2.54
CA GLN A 368 2.51 17.45 -3.04
C GLN A 368 2.27 17.66 -4.54
N VAL A 369 2.14 18.92 -4.94
CA VAL A 369 2.15 19.36 -6.34
C VAL A 369 3.22 20.44 -6.52
N SER A 370 4.13 20.19 -7.47
CA SER A 370 5.22 21.10 -7.82
C SER A 370 4.76 22.05 -8.92
N LEU A 371 4.93 23.35 -8.69
CA LEU A 371 4.45 24.41 -9.57
C LEU A 371 5.62 25.29 -10.00
N SER A 372 5.72 25.58 -11.30
CA SER A 372 6.83 26.35 -11.88
C SER A 372 6.26 27.54 -12.64
N PHE A 373 6.52 28.75 -12.14
CA PHE A 373 6.00 29.99 -12.73
C PHE A 373 7.12 30.78 -13.41
N ALA A 374 6.80 31.41 -14.54
CA ALA A 374 7.72 32.23 -15.31
C ALA A 374 7.16 33.65 -15.54
N THR A 375 8.04 34.59 -15.90
CA THR A 375 7.65 35.94 -16.36
C THR A 375 7.03 35.93 -17.75
N GLN A 376 7.32 34.90 -18.54
CA GLN A 376 6.79 34.64 -19.87
C GLN A 376 6.66 33.11 -20.04
N LEU A 377 5.65 32.65 -20.79
CA LEU A 377 5.53 31.24 -21.13
C LEU A 377 6.77 30.83 -21.93
N PRO A 378 7.47 29.72 -21.57
CA PRO A 378 8.53 29.21 -22.42
C PRO A 378 7.94 28.80 -23.78
N GLN A 379 8.71 28.99 -24.85
CA GLN A 379 8.33 28.64 -26.22
C GLN A 379 8.46 27.11 -26.47
N GLU A 380 8.12 26.32 -25.45
CA GLU A 380 8.40 24.90 -25.35
C GLU A 380 7.10 24.09 -25.25
N SER A 381 6.96 23.11 -26.13
CA SER A 381 5.81 22.20 -26.17
C SER A 381 6.29 20.75 -26.12
N THR A 382 5.76 19.98 -25.18
CA THR A 382 5.99 18.53 -25.11
C THR A 382 5.00 17.82 -26.03
N LEU A 383 5.52 17.07 -27.00
CA LEU A 383 4.73 16.17 -27.85
C LEU A 383 4.82 14.75 -27.31
N VAL A 384 3.70 14.22 -26.82
CA VAL A 384 3.58 12.81 -26.42
C VAL A 384 2.89 12.02 -27.51
N ILE A 385 3.53 10.92 -27.91
CA ILE A 385 3.03 9.96 -28.88
C ILE A 385 2.83 8.65 -28.12
N ARG A 386 1.58 8.23 -27.93
CA ARG A 386 1.26 7.00 -27.21
C ARG A 386 0.87 5.91 -28.19
N THR A 387 1.57 4.77 -28.14
CA THR A 387 1.23 3.61 -28.97
C THR A 387 0.13 2.78 -28.33
N VAL A 388 -0.90 2.38 -29.09
CA VAL A 388 -2.00 1.56 -28.57
C VAL A 388 -2.33 0.43 -29.53
N GLY A 389 -2.41 -0.81 -29.03
CA GLY A 389 -2.88 -1.97 -29.78
C GLY A 389 -4.33 -2.33 -29.45
N THR A 390 -5.16 -2.67 -30.44
CA THR A 390 -6.50 -3.23 -30.23
C THR A 390 -6.56 -4.67 -30.75
N GLY A 391 -7.19 -5.58 -30.00
CA GLY A 391 -7.34 -7.00 -30.36
C GLY A 391 -8.68 -7.31 -31.06
N PRO A 392 -8.84 -8.50 -31.68
CA PRO A 392 -10.08 -8.85 -32.38
C PRO A 392 -11.32 -8.95 -31.46
N SER A 393 -11.15 -9.23 -30.16
CA SER A 393 -12.22 -9.16 -29.15
C SER A 393 -12.38 -7.77 -28.50
N TRP A 394 -11.53 -6.80 -28.86
CA TRP A 394 -11.55 -5.43 -28.32
C TRP A 394 -12.21 -4.42 -29.30
N GLY A 395 -12.81 -4.92 -30.39
CA GLY A 395 -13.52 -4.12 -31.39
C GLY A 395 -15.04 -4.30 -31.42
N GLN A 396 -15.64 -4.97 -30.43
CA GLN A 396 -17.10 -5.23 -30.39
C GLN A 396 -17.88 -4.23 -29.52
N GLU A 397 -17.26 -3.57 -28.55
CA GLU A 397 -17.82 -2.46 -27.74
C GLU A 397 -16.68 -1.50 -27.35
N PRO A 398 -16.91 -0.19 -27.14
CA PRO A 398 -15.90 0.74 -26.66
C PRO A 398 -15.60 0.47 -25.19
N VAL A 399 -14.58 -0.36 -24.93
CA VAL A 399 -14.24 -0.86 -23.58
C VAL A 399 -14.05 0.30 -22.58
N PRO A 400 -14.65 0.26 -21.37
CA PRO A 400 -14.57 1.35 -20.38
C PRO A 400 -13.16 1.76 -19.93
N ALA A 401 -12.12 0.96 -20.21
CA ALA A 401 -10.72 1.32 -19.99
C ALA A 401 -10.33 2.64 -20.70
N TRP A 402 -10.98 2.96 -21.83
CA TRP A 402 -10.77 4.21 -22.56
C TRP A 402 -11.41 5.44 -21.90
N GLN A 403 -12.38 5.24 -20.98
CA GLN A 403 -13.02 6.31 -20.21
C GLN A 403 -12.27 6.63 -18.89
N GLY A 404 -11.38 5.75 -18.43
CA GLY A 404 -10.58 5.94 -17.20
C GLY A 404 -9.23 6.64 -17.41
N ALA A 405 -8.62 6.48 -18.58
CA ALA A 405 -7.39 7.21 -18.93
C ALA A 405 -7.64 8.73 -18.87
N ALA A 406 -6.81 9.44 -18.10
CA ALA A 406 -7.04 10.81 -17.68
C ALA A 406 -7.57 11.75 -18.80
N PRO A 407 -8.61 12.57 -18.55
CA PRO A 407 -9.13 13.51 -19.53
C PRO A 407 -8.23 14.76 -19.63
N ILE A 408 -7.01 14.60 -20.12
CA ILE A 408 -6.01 15.67 -20.22
C ILE A 408 -5.27 15.60 -21.56
N LYS A 409 -6.02 15.66 -22.65
CA LYS A 409 -5.48 15.50 -24.00
C LYS A 409 -5.07 16.80 -24.71
N ASN A 410 -5.33 17.96 -24.10
CA ASN A 410 -4.73 19.24 -24.44
C ASN A 410 -4.55 20.12 -23.19
N ALA A 411 -3.34 20.60 -22.97
CA ALA A 411 -3.02 21.61 -21.95
C ALA A 411 -1.96 22.57 -22.50
N PRO A 412 -1.87 23.83 -22.02
CA PRO A 412 -0.82 24.75 -22.45
C PRO A 412 0.58 24.13 -22.27
N GLY A 413 1.37 24.06 -23.35
CA GLY A 413 2.69 23.42 -23.35
C GLY A 413 2.71 21.90 -23.61
N TYR A 414 1.56 21.26 -23.87
CA TYR A 414 1.47 19.80 -24.03
C TYR A 414 0.46 19.38 -25.10
N LYS A 415 0.85 18.42 -25.95
CA LYS A 415 -0.05 17.75 -26.89
C LYS A 415 0.14 16.24 -26.86
N LEU A 416 -0.97 15.49 -26.83
CA LEU A 416 -1.00 14.04 -26.87
C LEU A 416 -1.62 13.53 -28.18
N TYR A 417 -0.94 12.58 -28.83
CA TYR A 417 -1.44 11.87 -29.99
C TYR A 417 -1.44 10.37 -29.71
N ASP A 418 -2.54 9.71 -30.07
CA ASP A 418 -2.64 8.26 -30.02
C ASP A 418 -2.31 7.68 -31.40
N LEU A 419 -1.35 6.77 -31.40
CA LEU A 419 -0.91 5.95 -32.52
C LEU A 419 -1.53 4.56 -32.36
N GLU A 420 -2.68 4.36 -32.99
CA GLU A 420 -3.49 3.16 -32.86
C GLU A 420 -3.12 2.12 -33.93
N LEU A 421 -2.95 0.86 -33.52
CA LEU A 421 -2.78 -0.32 -34.37
C LEU A 421 -3.87 -1.35 -34.05
N GLY A 422 -4.79 -1.58 -34.98
CA GLY A 422 -5.83 -2.59 -34.81
C GLY A 422 -5.42 -3.95 -35.34
N ARG A 423 -5.65 -5.01 -34.56
CA ARG A 423 -5.38 -6.41 -34.94
C ARG A 423 -6.63 -7.10 -35.47
N GLY A 424 -6.48 -7.76 -36.61
CA GLY A 424 -7.44 -8.75 -37.11
C GLY A 424 -7.21 -10.13 -36.49
N GLY A 425 -7.78 -11.16 -37.11
CA GLY A 425 -7.39 -12.55 -36.85
C GLY A 425 -5.93 -12.83 -37.21
N ASP A 426 -5.37 -13.92 -36.67
CA ASP A 426 -4.06 -14.49 -37.03
C ASP A 426 -2.89 -13.50 -37.11
N ASN A 427 -2.75 -12.66 -36.08
CA ASN A 427 -1.65 -11.68 -35.97
C ASN A 427 -1.53 -10.72 -37.18
N GLN A 428 -2.64 -10.41 -37.85
CA GLN A 428 -2.70 -9.40 -38.90
C GLN A 428 -3.00 -8.02 -38.32
N ILE A 429 -2.44 -6.96 -38.93
CA ILE A 429 -2.84 -5.58 -38.65
C ILE A 429 -4.02 -5.25 -39.58
N ALA A 430 -5.19 -5.02 -39.02
CA ALA A 430 -6.41 -4.70 -39.74
C ALA A 430 -6.49 -3.22 -40.13
N TYR A 431 -5.95 -2.31 -39.30
CA TYR A 431 -5.89 -0.88 -39.58
C TYR A 431 -4.83 -0.17 -38.73
N SER A 432 -4.45 1.05 -39.14
CA SER A 432 -3.70 1.98 -38.29
C SER A 432 -4.28 3.40 -38.36
N GLY A 433 -4.18 4.16 -37.27
CA GLY A 433 -4.64 5.54 -37.22
C GLY A 433 -3.84 6.44 -36.28
N LEU A 434 -3.68 7.71 -36.69
CA LEU A 434 -3.15 8.78 -35.85
C LEU A 434 -4.33 9.66 -35.40
N TYR A 435 -4.56 9.75 -34.10
CA TYR A 435 -5.69 10.47 -33.51
C TYR A 435 -5.23 11.57 -32.56
N TYR A 436 -6.03 12.64 -32.56
CA TYR A 436 -5.94 13.78 -31.66
C TYR A 436 -7.32 14.06 -31.08
N PHE A 437 -7.40 14.61 -29.87
CA PHE A 437 -8.63 14.72 -29.09
C PHE A 437 -8.77 16.16 -28.61
N ASP A 438 -9.77 16.89 -29.14
CA ASP A 438 -9.78 18.36 -29.04
C ASP A 438 -10.79 18.92 -28.02
N GLN A 439 -11.99 18.33 -27.93
CA GLN A 439 -13.12 18.91 -27.19
C GLN A 439 -13.94 17.86 -26.42
N LEU A 440 -14.44 18.23 -25.24
CA LEU A 440 -15.48 17.51 -24.50
C LEU A 440 -16.85 17.85 -25.08
N GLU A 441 -17.67 16.85 -25.38
CA GLU A 441 -19.10 17.03 -25.66
C GLU A 441 -19.96 16.58 -24.48
N GLN A 442 -20.97 17.40 -24.15
CA GLN A 442 -22.11 16.95 -23.36
C GLN A 442 -23.00 16.09 -24.24
N ASN A 443 -23.17 14.82 -23.87
CA ASN A 443 -24.22 13.97 -24.42
C ASN A 443 -25.51 14.18 -23.60
N SER A 444 -26.67 14.18 -24.26
CA SER A 444 -27.97 14.48 -23.62
C SER A 444 -28.48 13.42 -22.64
N ASN A 445 -27.77 12.31 -22.47
CA ASN A 445 -28.29 11.06 -21.90
C ASN A 445 -27.60 10.61 -20.59
N ASN A 446 -27.04 11.53 -19.79
CA ASN A 446 -26.37 11.23 -18.50
C ASN A 446 -25.16 10.26 -18.57
N ASP A 447 -24.64 10.00 -19.76
CA ASP A 447 -23.39 9.28 -20.04
C ASP A 447 -22.19 10.18 -19.67
N PRO A 448 -21.03 9.66 -19.19
CA PRO A 448 -19.87 10.50 -18.90
C PRO A 448 -19.43 11.31 -20.13
N LEU A 449 -18.97 12.55 -19.91
CA LEU A 449 -18.56 13.48 -20.97
C LEU A 449 -17.62 12.79 -21.98
N LYS A 450 -18.02 12.74 -23.26
CA LYS A 450 -17.24 12.07 -24.32
C LYS A 450 -16.39 13.08 -25.06
N TRP A 451 -15.13 12.73 -25.30
CA TRP A 451 -14.25 13.55 -26.14
C TRP A 451 -14.52 13.31 -27.62
N LYS A 452 -14.42 14.38 -28.42
CA LYS A 452 -14.38 14.32 -29.88
C LYS A 452 -13.01 13.89 -30.37
N ASN A 453 -12.98 12.77 -31.10
CA ASN A 453 -11.78 12.19 -31.69
C ASN A 453 -11.61 12.69 -33.14
N TYR A 454 -10.48 13.31 -33.44
CA TYR A 454 -10.12 13.76 -34.78
C TYR A 454 -9.06 12.82 -35.36
N LYS A 455 -9.43 12.09 -36.41
CA LYS A 455 -8.52 11.22 -37.16
C LYS A 455 -7.67 12.07 -38.10
N LEU A 456 -6.39 12.25 -37.78
CA LEU A 456 -5.46 13.11 -38.54
C LEU A 456 -4.82 12.39 -39.72
N ALA A 457 -4.65 11.08 -39.60
CA ALA A 457 -4.22 10.20 -40.67
C ALA A 457 -4.77 8.79 -40.43
N SER A 458 -5.04 8.07 -41.51
CA SER A 458 -5.22 6.63 -41.50
C SER A 458 -4.44 6.00 -42.63
N THR A 459 -3.92 4.80 -42.36
CA THR A 459 -3.16 3.99 -43.31
C THR A 459 -3.48 2.53 -43.06
N LEU A 460 -3.50 1.72 -44.12
CA LEU A 460 -3.99 0.35 -44.17
C LEU A 460 -5.52 0.23 -44.00
N ALA A 461 -6.16 -0.08 -45.14
CA ALA A 461 -7.50 -0.63 -45.24
C ALA A 461 -7.58 -1.48 -46.54
N SER A 462 -6.85 -2.60 -46.58
CA SER A 462 -7.10 -3.73 -47.49
C SER A 462 -6.38 -4.99 -47.00
N ALA A 463 -6.85 -6.16 -47.46
CA ALA A 463 -6.37 -7.47 -47.02
C ALA A 463 -5.06 -7.93 -47.68
N ASP A 464 -4.26 -7.00 -48.23
CA ASP A 464 -3.19 -7.30 -49.20
C ASP A 464 -1.78 -7.45 -48.57
N VAL A 465 -1.67 -7.50 -47.23
CA VAL A 465 -0.40 -7.82 -46.53
C VAL A 465 -0.14 -9.35 -46.49
N ILE A 466 -0.85 -10.12 -47.32
CA ILE A 466 -0.62 -11.55 -47.55
C ILE A 466 0.49 -11.70 -48.59
N GLY A 467 1.73 -11.37 -48.21
CA GLY A 467 2.92 -11.61 -49.04
C GLY A 467 4.15 -10.72 -48.78
N THR A 468 4.02 -9.62 -48.04
CA THR A 468 5.12 -8.69 -47.75
C THR A 468 5.66 -8.85 -46.32
N ASP A 469 6.88 -8.34 -46.07
CA ASP A 469 7.47 -8.27 -44.72
C ASP A 469 6.60 -7.37 -43.83
N LYS A 470 5.85 -8.00 -42.92
CA LYS A 470 4.90 -7.35 -42.02
C LYS A 470 5.56 -6.31 -41.12
N SER A 471 6.82 -6.52 -40.75
CA SER A 471 7.55 -5.63 -39.84
C SER A 471 8.00 -4.36 -40.58
N ALA A 472 8.53 -4.51 -41.81
CA ALA A 472 8.84 -3.37 -42.67
C ALA A 472 7.60 -2.54 -43.04
N ALA A 473 6.47 -3.20 -43.35
CA ALA A 473 5.21 -2.53 -43.65
C ALA A 473 4.66 -1.74 -42.45
N LEU A 474 4.78 -2.29 -41.23
CA LEU A 474 4.44 -1.57 -40.00
C LEU A 474 5.39 -0.38 -39.78
N ARG A 475 6.72 -0.57 -39.86
CA ARG A 475 7.72 0.50 -39.77
C ARG A 475 7.39 1.69 -40.66
N ASP A 476 7.16 1.44 -41.94
CA ASP A 476 6.92 2.49 -42.93
C ASP A 476 5.60 3.22 -42.66
N THR A 477 4.58 2.49 -42.19
CA THR A 477 3.31 3.06 -41.72
C THR A 477 3.52 4.00 -40.53
N LEU A 478 4.31 3.60 -39.53
CA LEU A 478 4.62 4.43 -38.37
C LEU A 478 5.45 5.68 -38.75
N ILE A 479 6.41 5.52 -39.66
CA ILE A 479 7.22 6.63 -40.23
C ILE A 479 6.33 7.67 -40.90
N VAL A 480 5.39 7.25 -41.76
CA VAL A 480 4.45 8.16 -42.44
C VAL A 480 3.56 8.92 -41.45
N MET A 481 3.21 8.32 -40.30
CA MET A 481 2.48 9.03 -39.25
C MET A 481 3.34 10.04 -38.51
N LEU A 482 4.60 9.72 -38.21
CA LEU A 482 5.54 10.68 -37.64
C LEU A 482 5.79 11.86 -38.58
N ASP A 483 6.01 11.64 -39.87
CA ASP A 483 6.22 12.71 -40.85
C ASP A 483 5.02 13.67 -40.90
N LYS A 484 3.80 13.13 -40.92
CA LYS A 484 2.55 13.93 -40.90
C LYS A 484 2.35 14.69 -39.58
N LEU A 485 2.88 14.16 -38.47
CA LEU A 485 2.81 14.79 -37.16
C LEU A 485 3.81 15.94 -37.05
N PHE A 486 5.09 15.70 -37.38
CA PHE A 486 6.16 16.70 -37.36
C PHE A 486 6.02 17.77 -38.46
N ALA A 487 5.24 17.52 -39.52
CA ALA A 487 4.83 18.54 -40.47
C ALA A 487 3.78 19.53 -39.91
N LYS A 488 3.10 19.18 -38.81
CA LYS A 488 2.09 20.02 -38.11
C LYS A 488 2.58 20.57 -36.78
N GLU A 489 3.47 19.84 -36.12
CA GLU A 489 3.91 20.10 -34.76
C GLU A 489 5.40 20.37 -34.67
N ASN A 490 5.77 21.43 -33.97
CA ASN A 490 7.16 21.76 -33.67
C ASN A 490 7.40 21.74 -32.14
N PRO A 491 7.46 20.55 -31.51
CA PRO A 491 7.74 20.43 -30.09
C PRO A 491 9.13 20.96 -29.71
N SER A 492 9.35 21.21 -28.43
CA SER A 492 10.71 21.30 -27.85
C SER A 492 11.21 19.95 -27.32
N ARG A 493 10.30 19.07 -26.89
CA ARG A 493 10.58 17.75 -26.29
C ARG A 493 9.60 16.72 -26.81
N ILE A 494 10.07 15.49 -27.04
CA ILE A 494 9.28 14.41 -27.63
C ILE A 494 9.29 13.20 -26.69
N VAL A 495 8.14 12.58 -26.49
CA VAL A 495 7.96 11.38 -25.67
C VAL A 495 7.26 10.33 -26.51
N LEU A 496 7.83 9.13 -26.58
CA LEU A 496 7.17 7.94 -27.09
C LEU A 496 6.77 7.06 -25.89
N ALA A 497 5.47 7.08 -25.57
CA ALA A 497 4.91 6.28 -24.48
C ALA A 497 4.40 4.94 -25.02
N TYR A 498 5.02 3.84 -24.58
CA TYR A 498 4.72 2.50 -25.04
C TYR A 498 3.89 1.71 -24.03
N SER A 499 2.74 1.22 -24.50
CA SER A 499 1.81 0.39 -23.73
C SER A 499 1.48 -0.88 -24.52
N GLY A 500 2.15 -1.97 -24.17
CA GLY A 500 1.99 -3.30 -24.75
C GLY A 500 2.98 -4.28 -24.15
N HIS A 501 2.95 -5.54 -24.59
CA HIS A 501 3.97 -6.53 -24.23
C HIS A 501 5.14 -6.45 -25.24
N GLY A 502 6.25 -5.84 -24.84
CA GLY A 502 7.48 -5.77 -25.65
C GLY A 502 8.44 -6.94 -25.36
N GLY A 503 9.13 -7.42 -26.40
CA GLY A 503 10.33 -8.24 -26.20
C GLY A 503 11.55 -7.35 -25.95
N PRO A 504 12.66 -7.87 -25.40
CA PRO A 504 13.87 -7.08 -25.10
C PRO A 504 14.54 -6.43 -26.33
N THR A 505 14.07 -6.74 -27.54
CA THR A 505 14.60 -6.22 -28.80
C THR A 505 13.52 -5.76 -29.79
N SER A 506 12.22 -5.79 -29.45
CA SER A 506 11.14 -5.63 -30.44
C SER A 506 9.91 -4.92 -29.88
N PHE A 507 9.23 -4.14 -30.73
CA PHE A 507 7.98 -3.49 -30.35
C PHE A 507 6.77 -4.33 -30.77
N PHE A 508 5.62 -4.08 -30.14
CA PHE A 508 4.32 -4.65 -30.51
C PHE A 508 4.29 -6.18 -30.52
N GLU A 509 4.75 -6.82 -29.44
CA GLU A 509 4.81 -8.29 -29.31
C GLU A 509 5.61 -8.97 -30.44
N GLY A 510 6.65 -8.29 -30.95
CA GLY A 510 7.46 -8.79 -32.06
C GLY A 510 6.91 -8.49 -33.45
N MET A 511 5.75 -7.82 -33.59
CA MET A 511 5.23 -7.37 -34.89
C MET A 511 6.16 -6.35 -35.57
N LEU A 512 6.92 -5.58 -34.78
CA LEU A 512 8.01 -4.73 -35.27
C LEU A 512 9.34 -5.31 -34.75
N ASN A 513 10.09 -5.96 -35.63
CA ASN A 513 11.36 -6.61 -35.33
C ASN A 513 12.45 -5.60 -34.89
N THR A 514 13.60 -6.09 -34.44
CA THR A 514 14.69 -5.26 -33.91
C THR A 514 15.18 -4.20 -34.91
N SER A 515 15.52 -4.61 -36.13
CA SER A 515 16.02 -3.71 -37.18
C SER A 515 15.00 -2.63 -37.55
N ASP A 516 13.72 -2.98 -37.60
CA ASP A 516 12.65 -2.07 -37.99
C ASP A 516 12.23 -1.14 -36.86
N ALA A 517 12.26 -1.60 -35.60
CA ALA A 517 12.09 -0.75 -34.43
C ALA A 517 13.23 0.27 -34.32
N GLN A 518 14.47 -0.15 -34.58
CA GLN A 518 15.63 0.74 -34.63
C GLN A 518 15.53 1.75 -35.78
N ALA A 519 15.11 1.33 -36.97
CA ALA A 519 14.90 2.23 -38.11
C ALA A 519 13.77 3.26 -37.85
N PHE A 520 12.67 2.84 -37.23
CA PHE A 520 11.59 3.73 -36.80
C PHE A 520 12.08 4.77 -35.77
N LEU A 521 12.83 4.35 -34.76
CA LEU A 521 13.37 5.26 -33.74
C LEU A 521 14.50 6.16 -34.30
N ALA A 522 15.31 5.69 -35.24
CA ALA A 522 16.28 6.51 -35.96
C ALA A 522 15.58 7.63 -36.76
N HIS A 523 14.44 7.32 -37.39
CA HIS A 523 13.61 8.33 -38.06
C HIS A 523 13.02 9.33 -37.06
N LEU A 524 12.51 8.85 -35.92
CA LEU A 524 12.03 9.73 -34.83
C LEU A 524 13.13 10.66 -34.32
N LYS A 525 14.34 10.17 -34.07
CA LYS A 525 15.49 10.97 -33.62
C LYS A 525 15.96 11.96 -34.69
N LYS A 526 15.89 11.59 -35.97
CA LYS A 526 16.15 12.51 -37.10
C LYS A 526 15.12 13.64 -37.17
N LEU A 527 13.83 13.35 -36.99
CA LEU A 527 12.77 14.37 -36.90
C LEU A 527 12.91 15.24 -35.64
N ALA A 528 13.36 14.65 -34.53
CA ALA A 528 13.63 15.37 -33.29
C ALA A 528 14.80 16.37 -33.44
N GLY A 529 15.87 16.00 -34.16
CA GLY A 529 17.10 16.79 -34.22
C GLY A 529 17.73 16.91 -32.83
N ASN A 530 18.01 18.15 -32.39
CA ASN A 530 18.61 18.43 -31.08
C ASN A 530 17.62 18.34 -29.90
N ARG A 531 16.35 18.02 -30.15
CA ARG A 531 15.30 17.96 -29.12
C ARG A 531 15.43 16.68 -28.29
N PRO A 532 15.18 16.73 -26.96
CA PRO A 532 15.18 15.53 -26.15
C PRO A 532 14.07 14.56 -26.59
N VAL A 533 14.46 13.32 -26.87
CA VAL A 533 13.60 12.18 -27.15
C VAL A 533 13.60 11.27 -25.94
N ILE A 534 12.41 10.94 -25.45
CA ILE A 534 12.23 10.15 -24.24
C ILE A 534 11.39 8.91 -24.56
N LEU A 535 11.86 7.76 -24.10
CA LEU A 535 11.14 6.50 -24.19
C LEU A 535 10.50 6.17 -22.85
N ASP A 536 9.18 6.09 -22.84
CA ASP A 536 8.40 5.74 -21.65
C ASP A 536 7.85 4.32 -21.77
N PHE A 537 8.58 3.39 -21.14
CA PHE A 537 8.21 1.99 -20.93
C PHE A 537 7.86 1.74 -19.46
N SER A 538 7.32 2.76 -18.75
CA SER A 538 7.07 2.66 -17.31
C SER A 538 5.96 1.67 -16.91
N THR A 539 5.22 1.14 -17.89
CA THR A 539 4.18 0.13 -17.72
C THR A 539 4.77 -1.23 -17.29
N ASN A 540 3.90 -2.07 -16.72
CA ASN A 540 4.29 -3.23 -15.90
C ASN A 540 4.83 -4.46 -16.67
N CYS A 541 4.92 -4.39 -18.00
CA CYS A 541 5.27 -5.54 -18.86
C CYS A 541 6.52 -5.33 -19.75
N ASN A 542 7.26 -4.22 -19.59
CA ASN A 542 8.36 -3.84 -20.48
C ASN A 542 9.72 -3.85 -19.78
N THR A 543 10.73 -4.46 -20.41
CA THR A 543 12.01 -4.83 -19.78
C THR A 543 13.10 -3.76 -19.87
N GLY A 544 13.85 -3.52 -18.80
CA GLY A 544 14.96 -2.57 -18.70
C GLY A 544 16.36 -3.19 -18.66
N PHE A 545 16.50 -4.46 -19.07
CA PHE A 545 17.78 -5.19 -19.08
C PHE A 545 18.84 -4.53 -19.97
N PHE A 546 20.11 -4.89 -19.76
CA PHE A 546 21.25 -4.33 -20.51
C PHE A 546 21.03 -4.36 -22.02
N ASP A 547 20.57 -5.50 -22.57
CA ASP A 547 20.32 -5.66 -24.00
C ASP A 547 19.27 -4.69 -24.55
N PHE A 548 18.20 -4.42 -23.78
CA PHE A 548 17.16 -3.46 -24.16
C PHE A 548 17.72 -2.05 -24.22
N VAL A 549 18.39 -1.60 -23.15
CA VAL A 549 19.00 -0.26 -23.10
C VAL A 549 20.05 -0.08 -24.20
N ARG A 550 20.90 -1.10 -24.42
CA ARG A 550 21.90 -1.14 -25.50
C ARG A 550 21.26 -1.01 -26.89
N ASN A 551 20.07 -1.54 -27.11
CA ASN A 551 19.41 -1.47 -28.41
C ASN A 551 18.82 -0.08 -28.70
N TYR A 552 18.62 0.77 -27.68
CA TYR A 552 17.88 2.03 -27.80
C TYR A 552 18.66 3.30 -27.42
N TYR A 553 19.84 3.21 -26.78
CA TYR A 553 20.61 4.39 -26.34
C TYR A 553 21.06 5.36 -27.45
N LEU A 554 21.08 4.93 -28.72
CA LEU A 554 21.42 5.77 -29.87
C LEU A 554 20.25 6.62 -30.38
N TYR A 555 19.02 6.28 -29.99
CA TYR A 555 17.80 6.86 -30.58
C TYR A 555 16.97 7.69 -29.60
N ALA A 556 17.34 7.69 -28.32
CA ALA A 556 16.70 8.45 -27.27
C ALA A 556 17.73 8.99 -26.28
N ASP A 557 17.41 10.10 -25.63
CA ASP A 557 18.27 10.76 -24.65
C ASP A 557 17.92 10.27 -23.22
N TYR A 558 16.68 9.82 -23.00
CA TYR A 558 16.24 9.25 -21.73
C TYR A 558 15.30 8.05 -21.91
N LEU A 559 15.28 7.19 -20.89
CA LEU A 559 14.44 5.99 -20.82
C LEU A 559 13.91 5.76 -19.41
N ILE A 560 12.65 5.36 -19.29
CA ILE A 560 12.11 4.73 -18.07
C ILE A 560 11.59 3.33 -18.42
N ALA A 561 11.97 2.30 -17.67
CA ALA A 561 11.62 0.90 -17.94
C ALA A 561 11.51 0.06 -16.66
N SER A 562 10.66 -0.98 -16.68
CA SER A 562 10.55 -1.98 -15.60
C SER A 562 11.65 -3.04 -15.73
N GLU A 563 12.20 -3.49 -14.60
CA GLU A 563 13.45 -4.26 -14.57
C GLU A 563 13.24 -5.78 -14.44
N LEU A 564 12.05 -6.28 -14.80
CA LEU A 564 11.64 -7.67 -14.64
C LEU A 564 11.09 -8.28 -15.93
N LEU A 565 11.24 -9.60 -16.06
CA LEU A 565 10.61 -10.39 -17.11
C LEU A 565 9.09 -10.36 -16.96
N VAL A 566 8.40 -10.17 -18.08
CA VAL A 566 6.94 -10.09 -18.29
C VAL A 566 6.13 -10.77 -17.17
N GLY A 567 5.42 -9.98 -16.37
CA GLY A 567 4.65 -10.46 -15.23
C GLY A 567 4.10 -9.35 -14.34
N GLY A 568 3.72 -8.23 -14.96
CA GLY A 568 3.35 -7.01 -14.27
C GLY A 568 2.16 -7.15 -13.32
N PHE A 569 2.30 -6.64 -12.09
CA PHE A 569 1.14 -6.45 -11.22
C PHE A 569 0.20 -5.46 -11.89
N THR A 570 -0.94 -5.96 -12.34
CA THR A 570 -2.11 -5.13 -12.65
C THR A 570 -3.04 -5.28 -11.46
N PRO A 571 -3.38 -4.18 -10.76
CA PRO A 571 -4.24 -4.30 -9.60
C PRO A 571 -5.61 -4.85 -9.99
N ILE A 572 -6.02 -5.94 -9.32
CA ILE A 572 -7.33 -6.56 -9.53
C ILE A 572 -8.33 -6.07 -8.48
N ASN A 573 -7.87 -5.73 -7.26
CA ASN A 573 -8.71 -5.27 -6.15
C ASN A 573 -8.38 -3.86 -5.63
N VAL A 574 -7.38 -3.17 -6.18
CA VAL A 574 -7.17 -1.75 -5.88
C VAL A 574 -8.22 -0.94 -6.62
N GLU A 575 -8.85 -0.01 -5.92
CA GLU A 575 -9.87 0.87 -6.51
C GLU A 575 -9.41 1.45 -7.85
N TYR A 576 -10.33 1.42 -8.82
CA TYR A 576 -10.21 1.99 -10.17
C TYR A 576 -9.52 3.38 -10.19
N TRP A 577 -9.73 4.15 -9.13
CA TRP A 577 -9.11 5.44 -8.85
C TRP A 577 -7.58 5.45 -8.78
N ILE A 578 -6.91 4.49 -8.12
CA ILE A 578 -5.44 4.54 -7.97
C ILE A 578 -4.73 4.16 -9.28
N LYS A 579 -5.34 3.26 -10.08
CA LYS A 579 -4.89 3.01 -11.46
C LYS A 579 -5.01 4.26 -12.31
N ASN A 580 -6.16 4.93 -12.28
CA ASN A 580 -6.33 6.19 -13.00
C ASN A 580 -5.36 7.26 -12.51
N LEU A 581 -5.15 7.40 -11.19
CA LEU A 581 -4.20 8.35 -10.59
C LEU A 581 -2.76 8.17 -11.12
N HIS A 582 -2.31 6.94 -11.30
CA HIS A 582 -1.01 6.66 -11.92
C HIS A 582 -0.93 7.16 -13.37
N ASP A 583 -1.94 6.85 -14.18
CA ASP A 583 -2.03 7.30 -15.57
C ASP A 583 -2.25 8.82 -15.68
N ARG A 584 -2.92 9.45 -14.70
CA ARG A 584 -3.00 10.91 -14.55
C ARG A 584 -1.61 11.47 -14.28
N ASN A 585 -0.91 11.01 -13.25
CA ASN A 585 0.37 11.57 -12.82
C ASN A 585 1.45 11.50 -13.90
N LEU A 586 1.49 10.42 -14.69
CA LEU A 586 2.33 10.33 -15.88
C LEU A 586 2.03 11.45 -16.88
N GLN A 587 0.75 11.69 -17.19
CA GLN A 587 0.33 12.75 -18.12
C GLN A 587 0.51 14.16 -17.53
N ASN A 588 0.21 14.35 -16.24
CA ASN A 588 0.34 15.61 -15.49
C ASN A 588 1.79 16.09 -15.50
N PHE A 589 2.73 15.17 -15.31
CA PHE A 589 4.14 15.51 -15.32
C PHE A 589 4.54 16.12 -16.68
N TRP A 590 4.21 15.48 -17.81
CA TRP A 590 4.60 15.98 -19.14
C TRP A 590 4.06 17.38 -19.48
N GLN A 591 3.03 17.85 -18.77
CA GLN A 591 2.43 19.18 -18.89
C GLN A 591 3.14 20.24 -18.04
N ALA A 592 3.68 19.85 -16.88
CA ALA A 592 4.49 20.75 -16.09
C ALA A 592 5.84 21.00 -16.79
N ASN A 593 6.30 22.25 -16.83
CA ASN A 593 7.60 22.68 -17.36
C ASN A 593 8.79 22.24 -16.47
N ASN A 594 8.72 21.01 -15.94
CA ASN A 594 9.68 20.41 -15.04
C ASN A 594 10.84 19.80 -15.83
N THR A 595 12.03 19.82 -15.21
CA THR A 595 13.21 19.13 -15.74
C THR A 595 12.93 17.64 -15.90
N THR A 596 13.59 17.02 -16.89
CA THR A 596 13.46 15.58 -17.14
C THR A 596 13.91 14.73 -15.94
N SER A 597 14.70 15.23 -14.99
CA SER A 597 15.00 14.47 -13.75
C SER A 597 13.86 14.55 -12.72
N ALA A 598 13.27 15.72 -12.51
CA ALA A 598 12.14 15.90 -11.57
C ALA A 598 10.92 15.07 -12.01
N ALA A 599 10.72 14.97 -13.33
CA ALA A 599 9.79 14.07 -13.99
C ALA A 599 9.81 12.64 -13.46
N PHE A 600 10.96 12.02 -13.64
CA PHE A 600 11.18 10.61 -13.44
C PHE A 600 11.11 10.27 -11.96
N ASN A 601 11.64 11.14 -11.09
CA ASN A 601 11.44 11.04 -9.65
C ASN A 601 9.95 11.02 -9.27
N SER A 602 9.11 11.88 -9.86
CA SER A 602 7.66 11.87 -9.60
C SER A 602 6.97 10.57 -10.06
N VAL A 603 7.37 10.03 -11.22
CA VAL A 603 6.85 8.73 -11.72
C VAL A 603 7.27 7.58 -10.79
N LEU A 604 8.54 7.54 -10.37
CA LEU A 604 9.07 6.56 -9.42
C LEU A 604 8.34 6.64 -8.07
N THR A 605 8.14 7.85 -7.52
CA THR A 605 7.37 8.07 -6.28
C THR A 605 5.92 7.65 -6.42
N THR A 606 5.23 8.02 -7.52
CA THR A 606 3.85 7.61 -7.78
C THR A 606 3.74 6.08 -7.87
N ARG A 607 4.66 5.43 -8.59
CA ARG A 607 4.70 3.97 -8.71
C ARG A 607 4.94 3.31 -7.35
N LYS A 608 5.83 3.86 -6.53
CA LYS A 608 6.10 3.37 -5.16
C LYS A 608 4.88 3.48 -4.25
N ASN A 609 4.16 4.59 -4.31
CA ASN A 609 2.93 4.80 -3.55
C ASN A 609 1.83 3.80 -3.98
N LEU A 610 1.67 3.56 -5.29
CA LEU A 610 0.76 2.55 -5.82
C LEU A 610 1.11 1.15 -5.29
N TRP A 611 2.37 0.72 -5.32
CA TRP A 611 2.77 -0.59 -4.77
C TRP A 611 2.52 -0.69 -3.27
N THR A 612 2.82 0.38 -2.51
CA THR A 612 2.57 0.43 -1.06
C THR A 612 1.07 0.30 -0.74
N ALA A 613 0.20 0.99 -1.49
CA ALA A 613 -1.25 0.85 -1.38
C ALA A 613 -1.75 -0.55 -1.82
N SER A 614 -0.95 -1.29 -2.59
CA SER A 614 -1.26 -2.62 -3.12
C SER A 614 -0.56 -3.76 -2.36
N ALA A 615 0.07 -3.47 -1.21
CA ALA A 615 1.04 -4.37 -0.58
C ALA A 615 0.52 -5.78 -0.32
N THR A 616 -0.74 -5.91 0.11
CA THR A 616 -1.41 -7.19 0.37
C THR A 616 -1.55 -8.04 -0.90
N ASP A 617 -1.99 -7.45 -2.01
CA ASP A 617 -2.16 -8.14 -3.30
C ASP A 617 -0.80 -8.55 -3.91
N LEU A 618 0.22 -7.69 -3.78
CA LEU A 618 1.59 -7.99 -4.22
C LEU A 618 2.18 -9.16 -3.44
N PHE A 619 2.06 -9.13 -2.10
CA PHE A 619 2.56 -10.18 -1.21
C PHE A 619 1.85 -11.51 -1.43
N ALA A 620 0.51 -11.52 -1.44
CA ALA A 620 -0.29 -12.74 -1.58
C ALA A 620 -0.04 -13.48 -2.90
N ARG A 621 0.35 -12.75 -3.95
CA ARG A 621 0.62 -13.30 -5.29
C ARG A 621 2.11 -13.42 -5.61
N ASN A 622 2.99 -13.04 -4.68
CA ASN A 622 4.44 -12.97 -4.85
C ASN A 622 4.86 -12.21 -6.14
N TYR A 623 4.13 -11.15 -6.47
CA TYR A 623 4.49 -10.28 -7.58
C TYR A 623 5.67 -9.41 -7.18
N LYS A 624 6.68 -9.39 -8.05
CA LYS A 624 7.86 -8.54 -7.93
C LYS A 624 7.73 -7.41 -8.92
N GLN A 625 8.08 -6.18 -8.54
CA GLN A 625 7.94 -4.99 -9.37
C GLN A 625 9.12 -4.03 -9.16
N SER A 626 9.62 -3.45 -10.24
CA SER A 626 10.68 -2.44 -10.20
C SER A 626 10.57 -1.47 -11.36
N LEU A 627 11.19 -0.31 -11.21
CA LEU A 627 11.18 0.76 -12.20
C LEU A 627 12.48 1.57 -12.10
N SER A 628 13.14 1.76 -13.24
CA SER A 628 14.42 2.48 -13.35
C SER A 628 14.37 3.58 -14.39
N THR A 629 15.12 4.63 -14.16
CA THR A 629 15.19 5.81 -15.02
C THR A 629 16.63 6.12 -15.42
N TYR A 630 16.84 6.25 -16.72
CA TYR A 630 18.14 6.27 -17.38
C TYR A 630 18.35 7.56 -18.18
N ASP A 631 19.53 8.14 -18.06
CA ASP A 631 20.07 9.16 -18.96
C ASP A 631 20.97 8.44 -19.97
N LEU A 632 20.42 8.22 -21.16
CA LEU A 632 21.07 7.47 -22.23
C LEU A 632 22.26 8.23 -22.84
N THR A 633 22.34 9.55 -22.66
CA THR A 633 23.52 10.35 -23.06
C THR A 633 24.77 9.93 -22.28
N GLN A 634 24.59 9.45 -21.04
CA GLN A 634 25.67 8.96 -20.18
C GLN A 634 26.05 7.49 -20.46
N PHE A 635 25.27 6.75 -21.27
CA PHE A 635 25.49 5.32 -21.53
C PHE A 635 26.92 5.04 -22.02
N LYS A 636 27.40 5.79 -23.02
CA LYS A 636 28.77 5.61 -23.54
C LYS A 636 29.85 5.87 -22.49
N ALA A 637 29.68 6.89 -21.66
CA ALA A 637 30.62 7.21 -20.58
C ALA A 637 30.65 6.09 -19.52
N PHE A 638 29.48 5.56 -19.15
CA PHE A 638 29.39 4.40 -18.26
C PHE A 638 30.05 3.16 -18.86
N MET A 639 29.76 2.82 -20.12
CA MET A 639 30.37 1.67 -20.79
C MET A 639 31.89 1.81 -20.96
N GLN A 640 32.43 3.04 -21.06
CA GLN A 640 33.88 3.28 -21.03
C GLN A 640 34.52 2.88 -19.68
N THR A 641 33.84 3.12 -18.55
CA THR A 641 34.34 2.66 -17.23
C THR A 641 34.42 1.14 -17.09
N LEU A 642 33.69 0.41 -17.94
CA LEU A 642 33.62 -1.05 -17.98
C LEU A 642 34.51 -1.69 -19.06
N LYS A 643 35.36 -0.93 -19.77
CA LYS A 643 36.24 -1.54 -20.78
C LYS A 643 37.26 -2.51 -20.14
N PRO A 644 37.72 -3.56 -20.86
CA PRO A 644 38.78 -4.47 -20.39
C PRO A 644 40.04 -3.74 -19.89
N GLU A 645 40.34 -2.61 -20.52
CA GLU A 645 41.49 -1.75 -20.22
C GLU A 645 41.37 -1.03 -18.86
N THR A 646 40.16 -0.93 -18.27
CA THR A 646 39.94 -0.47 -16.88
C THR A 646 40.03 -1.62 -15.86
N GLY A 647 40.51 -2.78 -16.29
CA GLY A 647 40.60 -4.00 -15.49
C GLY A 647 39.25 -4.65 -15.18
N PHE A 648 38.17 -4.26 -15.89
CA PHE A 648 36.90 -5.00 -15.85
C PHE A 648 36.98 -6.26 -16.71
N ASN A 649 36.63 -7.41 -16.17
CA ASN A 649 36.53 -8.66 -16.92
C ASN A 649 35.12 -9.21 -16.77
N ALA A 650 34.28 -9.12 -17.81
CA ALA A 650 32.86 -9.45 -17.69
C ALA A 650 32.58 -10.86 -17.15
N SER A 651 33.35 -11.87 -17.60
CA SER A 651 33.18 -13.26 -17.14
C SER A 651 33.57 -13.46 -15.68
N ARG A 652 34.67 -12.86 -15.22
CA ARG A 652 35.14 -12.95 -13.82
C ARG A 652 34.30 -12.08 -12.89
N ASP A 653 34.15 -10.81 -13.25
CA ASP A 653 33.61 -9.78 -12.37
C ASP A 653 32.10 -9.89 -12.21
N LEU A 654 31.35 -10.32 -13.24
CA LEU A 654 29.90 -10.51 -13.12
C LEU A 654 29.48 -11.90 -12.61
N ALA A 655 30.36 -12.91 -12.69
CA ALA A 655 30.06 -14.22 -12.10
C ALA A 655 29.88 -14.14 -10.57
N SER A 656 30.62 -13.25 -9.90
CA SER A 656 30.44 -12.95 -8.47
C SER A 656 29.15 -12.19 -8.13
N TYR A 657 28.41 -11.71 -9.13
CA TYR A 657 27.17 -10.94 -8.96
C TYR A 657 26.02 -11.51 -9.83
N SER A 658 25.99 -12.81 -10.13
CA SER A 658 24.91 -13.46 -10.88
C SER A 658 24.54 -12.77 -12.21
N ASN A 659 25.54 -12.29 -12.97
CA ASN A 659 25.37 -11.53 -14.22
C ASN A 659 24.63 -10.18 -14.09
N ASN A 660 24.60 -9.61 -12.87
CA ASN A 660 23.94 -8.34 -12.56
C ASN A 660 24.92 -7.16 -12.56
N LEU A 661 24.93 -6.40 -13.66
CA LEU A 661 25.86 -5.30 -13.85
C LEU A 661 25.55 -4.07 -12.97
N ALA A 662 24.29 -3.88 -12.55
CA ALA A 662 23.94 -2.85 -11.57
C ALA A 662 24.50 -3.18 -10.17
N THR A 663 24.37 -4.44 -9.74
CA THR A 663 24.94 -4.89 -8.46
C THR A 663 26.46 -4.78 -8.46
N TYR A 664 27.13 -5.17 -9.56
CA TYR A 664 28.56 -4.88 -9.74
C TYR A 664 28.87 -3.38 -9.59
N ALA A 665 28.17 -2.51 -10.33
CA ALA A 665 28.46 -1.08 -10.32
C ALA A 665 28.22 -0.39 -8.96
N LEU A 666 27.29 -0.91 -8.14
CA LEU A 666 26.96 -0.34 -6.83
C LEU A 666 27.83 -0.88 -5.68
N GLN A 667 28.27 -2.15 -5.78
CA GLN A 667 28.92 -2.90 -4.70
C GLN A 667 30.41 -3.22 -4.94
N ALA A 668 30.90 -3.17 -6.20
CA ALA A 668 32.32 -3.31 -6.46
C ALA A 668 33.10 -2.13 -5.86
N ASN A 669 34.33 -2.39 -5.39
CA ASN A 669 35.22 -1.36 -4.85
C ASN A 669 35.90 -0.54 -5.98
N LYS A 670 35.08 0.02 -6.88
CA LYS A 670 35.47 0.85 -8.04
C LYS A 670 34.66 2.16 -8.07
N PRO A 671 35.13 3.23 -7.39
CA PRO A 671 34.38 4.48 -7.25
C PRO A 671 33.95 5.12 -8.58
N GLU A 672 34.79 5.04 -9.61
CA GLU A 672 34.56 5.58 -10.94
C GLU A 672 33.39 4.89 -11.67
N VAL A 673 33.30 3.56 -11.59
CA VAL A 673 32.18 2.79 -12.13
C VAL A 673 30.88 3.18 -11.41
N LYS A 674 30.93 3.26 -10.07
CA LYS A 674 29.78 3.65 -9.25
C LYS A 674 29.27 5.05 -9.55
N GLN A 675 30.17 6.03 -9.65
CA GLN A 675 29.81 7.41 -9.99
C GLN A 675 29.22 7.52 -11.40
N SER A 676 29.82 6.85 -12.39
CA SER A 676 29.29 6.86 -13.75
C SER A 676 27.95 6.13 -13.87
N PHE A 677 27.75 5.05 -13.10
CA PHE A 677 26.48 4.34 -13.02
C PHE A 677 25.38 5.18 -12.40
N ILE A 678 25.64 5.93 -11.33
CA ILE A 678 24.64 6.82 -10.70
C ILE A 678 24.24 7.97 -11.65
N LYS A 679 25.16 8.48 -12.48
CA LYS A 679 24.82 9.47 -13.52
C LYS A 679 23.95 8.86 -14.62
N PHE A 680 24.29 7.65 -15.05
CA PHE A 680 23.57 6.93 -16.10
C PHE A 680 22.18 6.43 -15.66
N ARG A 681 22.06 5.87 -14.45
CA ARG A 681 20.80 5.44 -13.82
C ARG A 681 20.55 6.25 -12.55
N PHE A 682 19.99 7.44 -12.72
CA PHE A 682 19.79 8.43 -11.67
C PHE A 682 18.56 8.18 -10.78
N GLY A 683 17.75 7.15 -11.07
CA GLY A 683 16.57 6.81 -10.27
C GLY A 683 16.18 5.34 -10.37
N TYR A 684 15.72 4.78 -9.24
CA TYR A 684 15.31 3.38 -9.07
C TYR A 684 14.29 3.27 -7.94
N VAL A 685 13.23 2.48 -8.13
CA VAL A 685 12.38 1.95 -7.05
C VAL A 685 12.03 0.48 -7.29
N SER A 686 11.89 -0.28 -6.20
CA SER A 686 11.35 -1.65 -6.20
C SER A 686 10.30 -1.84 -5.10
N ASP A 687 9.59 -2.97 -5.16
CA ASP A 687 8.73 -3.48 -4.09
C ASP A 687 9.44 -4.46 -3.14
N ASN A 688 10.79 -4.52 -3.16
CA ASN A 688 11.57 -5.50 -2.38
C ASN A 688 11.48 -5.30 -0.84
N ASP A 689 10.93 -4.17 -0.38
CA ASP A 689 10.55 -3.91 1.02
C ASP A 689 9.16 -4.47 1.39
N ILE A 690 8.31 -4.75 0.39
CA ILE A 690 6.96 -5.34 0.52
C ILE A 690 7.01 -6.85 0.25
N VAL A 691 7.54 -7.23 -0.91
CA VAL A 691 7.70 -8.62 -1.34
C VAL A 691 9.21 -8.91 -1.38
N LYS A 692 9.71 -9.78 -0.51
CA LYS A 692 11.17 -10.04 -0.47
C LYS A 692 11.63 -10.85 -1.69
N TRP A 693 12.65 -10.36 -2.39
CA TRP A 693 13.25 -11.07 -3.51
C TRP A 693 14.45 -11.90 -3.05
N ASN A 694 14.52 -13.18 -3.44
CA ASN A 694 15.65 -14.06 -3.12
C ASN A 694 16.99 -13.53 -3.70
N GLU A 695 16.92 -12.89 -4.87
CA GLU A 695 18.01 -12.11 -5.46
C GLU A 695 17.42 -10.78 -5.95
N GLU A 696 17.98 -9.65 -5.53
CA GLU A 696 17.56 -8.35 -6.04
C GLU A 696 18.20 -8.11 -7.41
N LEU A 697 17.41 -8.30 -8.47
CA LEU A 697 17.93 -8.26 -9.84
C LEU A 697 18.43 -6.87 -10.24
N ASN A 698 18.07 -5.78 -9.54
CA ASN A 698 18.52 -4.41 -9.83
C ASN A 698 18.48 -4.10 -11.34
N GLY A 699 17.49 -4.64 -12.07
CA GLY A 699 17.54 -5.28 -13.40
C GLY A 699 18.26 -4.62 -14.57
N PHE A 700 19.51 -4.21 -14.38
CA PHE A 700 20.50 -4.05 -15.44
C PHE A 700 21.28 -5.38 -15.63
N SER A 701 20.56 -6.50 -15.58
CA SER A 701 21.11 -7.84 -15.80
C SER A 701 21.53 -8.03 -17.26
N VAL A 702 22.53 -8.87 -17.45
CA VAL A 702 23.15 -9.20 -18.74
C VAL A 702 22.83 -10.65 -19.07
N MET A 703 22.20 -10.93 -20.22
CA MET A 703 21.83 -12.32 -20.57
C MET A 703 23.05 -13.22 -20.79
N SER A 704 24.14 -12.65 -21.33
CA SER A 704 25.37 -13.35 -21.67
C SER A 704 26.59 -12.46 -21.42
N THR A 705 27.53 -12.93 -20.59
CA THR A 705 28.80 -12.22 -20.35
C THR A 705 29.70 -12.22 -21.59
N ASN A 706 29.52 -13.15 -22.52
CA ASN A 706 30.18 -13.15 -23.82
C ASN A 706 29.67 -12.00 -24.69
N ASP A 707 28.36 -11.74 -24.69
CA ASP A 707 27.74 -10.69 -25.51
C ASP A 707 28.15 -9.31 -24.99
N LEU A 708 28.19 -9.13 -23.66
CA LEU A 708 28.77 -7.93 -23.05
C LEU A 708 30.27 -7.79 -23.37
N SER A 709 31.03 -8.89 -23.37
CA SER A 709 32.45 -8.86 -23.73
C SER A 709 32.66 -8.44 -25.19
N GLN A 710 31.93 -9.06 -26.13
CA GLN A 710 31.97 -8.72 -27.56
C GLN A 710 31.56 -7.26 -27.78
N PHE A 711 30.53 -6.80 -27.07
CA PHE A 711 30.16 -5.39 -27.03
C PHE A 711 31.38 -4.56 -26.59
N LEU A 712 31.89 -4.72 -25.36
CA LEU A 712 32.99 -3.90 -24.80
C LEU A 712 34.28 -3.81 -25.65
N HIS A 713 34.55 -4.77 -26.54
CA HIS A 713 35.69 -4.74 -27.47
C HIS A 713 35.38 -4.08 -28.82
N SER A 714 34.12 -3.81 -29.15
CA SER A 714 33.69 -3.14 -30.38
C SER A 714 33.74 -1.60 -30.28
N SER A 715 33.87 -0.93 -31.42
CA SER A 715 34.23 0.51 -31.52
C SER A 715 33.03 1.47 -31.55
N PHE A 716 32.01 1.27 -30.70
CA PHE A 716 30.72 1.97 -30.80
C PHE A 716 30.69 3.47 -30.51
#